data_AF-A0A3D2ZAG8-F1
#
_entry.id   AF-A0A3D2ZAG8-F1
#
_cell.length_a   1.000
_cell.length_b   1.000
_cell.length_c   1.000
_cell.angle_alpha   90.00
_cell.angle_beta   90.00
_cell.angle_gamma   90.00
#
_symmetry.space_group_name_H-M   'P 1'
#
loop_
_entity.id
_entity.type
_entity.pdbx_description
1 polymer ?
#
loop_
_entity_poly.entity_id
_entity_poly.type
_entity_poly.pdbx_seq_one_letter_code
_entity_poly.pdbx_strand_id
1 'polypeptide(L)'
;MSRHRFFYAILIASLLVEGAGADRLELVRYTDLWTQSPVRAADAAGVTYVADRGHLLITDSEISEYGDLLDPATGERIFIGVNVFETTLDAAELNASWLATPDNPARSEPVGIAWHGADGHVYITDDDEKRIFRYALGGDDSFGRPLASTLTSYDDGYTDPEGIAVDPTTGDLLVVSGTKQERILRFRFDAAADTFAIISDFAIGKHISDPEGITVDPVSGHIFAIAADGIAEFTADGNILQSFDYEFLQGTGIRFVLPGGGTFAPTSDPNDARDALSLFVTCRGIDNGHFPDRNSLDGGLAELRLVREPELSAPLRVPAEHATIQAAIDAAASGDTILVAPGTYPGSVDLGAKSLVLVSEHFLTGDAGTITKTVIDGEGSEYAVRVGDPERAGAGRCLIHGFTIRNASDGITSTDTFDLAYCRVTDTSDGIDYEAGGGTIRFCQFDNNRDDAIDLDGPTATLIEQCNLMDNGDDGIEIRLHPYGGTDTLDIVVRDNLISGNGEDGIQLIGYDEETARNFRFEGNRIVGNAMAGVGLMSGANTREDYEAAPLPERILIVHNTFVDNEHHITGGARVLIANNLLVDARQMALKGQVGTSLVTRNLEWDGPHGSPDLAPDHGLPSGSQAIDAGLWQVEWLGSIWKLAPAAEIRGAGPDLGATERWVDSAP
;
A
#
# COMPACT_ATOMS: atom_id res chain seq x y z
N MET A 1 -2.30 12.77 6.44
CA MET A 1 -1.74 11.50 5.90
C MET A 1 -0.54 11.63 4.95
N SER A 2 -0.24 12.79 4.31
CA SER A 2 0.88 12.88 3.33
C SER A 2 2.29 13.08 3.93
N ARG A 3 2.44 13.67 5.13
CA ARG A 3 3.79 13.97 5.66
C ARG A 3 4.53 12.74 6.19
N HIS A 4 3.90 11.87 6.98
CA HIS A 4 4.60 10.73 7.59
C HIS A 4 5.05 9.64 6.59
N ARG A 5 4.28 9.44 5.50
CA ARG A 5 4.62 8.49 4.41
C ARG A 5 5.93 8.85 3.71
N PHE A 6 6.11 10.13 3.37
CA PHE A 6 7.31 10.61 2.70
C PHE A 6 8.55 10.45 3.59
N PHE A 7 8.43 10.66 4.90
CA PHE A 7 9.59 10.59 5.80
C PHE A 7 10.11 9.17 6.05
N TYR A 8 9.25 8.15 6.18
CA TYR A 8 9.72 6.77 6.39
C TYR A 8 10.39 6.18 5.15
N ALA A 9 9.78 6.38 3.97
CA ALA A 9 10.36 5.96 2.69
C ALA A 9 11.67 6.72 2.40
N ILE A 10 11.74 8.02 2.68
CA ILE A 10 12.99 8.80 2.58
C ILE A 10 14.02 8.30 3.59
N LEU A 11 13.62 7.98 4.83
CA LEU A 11 14.53 7.48 5.84
C LEU A 11 15.16 6.16 5.35
N ILE A 12 14.36 5.17 4.94
CA ILE A 12 14.86 3.92 4.34
C ILE A 12 15.72 4.19 3.11
N ALA A 13 15.24 4.96 2.14
CA ALA A 13 16.00 5.26 0.92
C ALA A 13 17.34 5.97 1.20
N SER A 14 17.44 6.75 2.28
CA SER A 14 18.69 7.44 2.67
C SER A 14 19.69 6.54 3.41
N LEU A 15 19.25 5.38 3.92
CA LEU A 15 20.08 4.42 4.65
C LEU A 15 20.76 3.40 3.74
N LEU A 16 20.15 3.19 2.57
CA LEU A 16 20.61 2.24 1.59
C LEU A 16 21.65 2.87 0.67
N VAL A 17 22.70 2.14 0.39
CA VAL A 17 23.59 2.42 -0.75
C VAL A 17 23.16 1.53 -1.90
N GLU A 18 23.46 1.94 -3.13
CA GLU A 18 23.49 1.00 -4.26
C GLU A 18 24.39 -0.18 -3.90
N GLY A 19 23.75 -1.31 -3.63
CA GLY A 19 24.40 -2.52 -3.16
C GLY A 19 25.09 -3.29 -4.29
N ALA A 20 25.99 -4.20 -3.91
CA ALA A 20 26.54 -5.23 -4.79
C ALA A 20 25.59 -6.42 -5.00
N GLY A 21 24.54 -6.58 -4.17
CA GLY A 21 23.41 -7.47 -4.41
C GLY A 21 22.49 -6.92 -5.50
N ALA A 22 22.18 -7.73 -6.51
CA ALA A 22 21.24 -7.33 -7.55
C ALA A 22 19.82 -7.28 -6.97
N ASP A 23 19.10 -6.19 -7.24
CA ASP A 23 17.65 -6.19 -7.01
C ASP A 23 17.02 -7.33 -7.80
N ARG A 24 15.85 -7.77 -7.34
CA ARG A 24 15.11 -8.83 -8.03
C ARG A 24 13.65 -8.49 -8.18
N LEU A 25 13.03 -9.18 -9.12
CA LEU A 25 11.59 -9.23 -9.26
C LEU A 25 11.07 -10.53 -8.66
N GLU A 26 9.96 -10.44 -7.94
CA GLU A 26 9.21 -11.59 -7.44
C GLU A 26 7.80 -11.56 -8.01
N LEU A 27 7.29 -12.72 -8.44
CA LEU A 27 5.90 -12.83 -8.89
C LEU A 27 4.96 -12.79 -7.67
N VAL A 28 4.11 -11.76 -7.60
CA VAL A 28 3.04 -11.65 -6.60
C VAL A 28 1.80 -12.40 -7.10
N ARG A 29 1.36 -12.09 -8.32
CA ARG A 29 0.16 -12.66 -8.94
C ARG A 29 0.33 -12.77 -10.45
N TYR A 30 -0.35 -13.73 -11.04
CA TYR A 30 -0.59 -13.81 -12.48
C TYR A 30 -2.07 -14.07 -12.74
N THR A 31 -2.69 -13.25 -13.59
CA THR A 31 -4.07 -13.41 -14.03
C THR A 31 -4.09 -13.74 -15.51
N ASP A 32 -4.67 -14.88 -15.89
CA ASP A 32 -5.01 -15.18 -17.28
C ASP A 32 -6.23 -14.33 -17.68
N LEU A 33 -6.01 -13.33 -18.54
CA LEU A 33 -7.00 -12.35 -18.90
C LEU A 33 -8.09 -12.91 -19.82
N TRP A 34 -7.85 -14.03 -20.51
CA TRP A 34 -8.82 -14.64 -21.40
C TRP A 34 -9.75 -15.62 -20.69
N THR A 35 -9.17 -16.53 -19.91
CA THR A 35 -9.90 -17.67 -19.34
C THR A 35 -10.31 -17.47 -17.88
N GLN A 36 -9.64 -16.58 -17.14
CA GLN A 36 -9.86 -16.39 -15.70
C GLN A 36 -10.36 -14.99 -15.33
N SER A 37 -10.48 -14.09 -16.31
CA SER A 37 -10.89 -12.70 -16.09
C SER A 37 -12.09 -12.31 -16.95
N PRO A 38 -13.01 -11.47 -16.43
CA PRO A 38 -14.06 -10.86 -17.24
C PRO A 38 -13.52 -9.86 -18.28
N VAL A 39 -12.25 -9.44 -18.19
CA VAL A 39 -11.60 -8.57 -19.19
C VAL A 39 -11.63 -9.20 -20.57
N ARG A 40 -11.35 -10.51 -20.67
CA ARG A 40 -11.27 -11.26 -21.94
C ARG A 40 -10.38 -10.55 -22.96
N ALA A 41 -9.18 -10.14 -22.53
CA ALA A 41 -8.14 -9.68 -23.45
C ALA A 41 -7.39 -10.92 -23.98
N ALA A 42 -7.42 -11.09 -25.30
CA ALA A 42 -6.74 -12.19 -25.96
C ALA A 42 -5.24 -11.93 -26.03
N ASP A 43 -4.88 -10.65 -26.19
CA ASP A 43 -3.54 -10.22 -26.56
C ASP A 43 -3.18 -8.89 -25.90
N ALA A 44 -3.09 -8.92 -24.57
CA ALA A 44 -2.87 -7.73 -23.77
C ALA A 44 -1.51 -7.08 -24.11
N ALA A 45 -1.57 -5.84 -24.60
CA ALA A 45 -0.43 -5.08 -25.08
C ALA A 45 -0.02 -4.01 -24.07
N GLY A 46 -0.84 -2.99 -23.80
CA GLY A 46 -0.53 -1.91 -22.88
C GLY A 46 -1.23 -2.04 -21.52
N VAL A 47 -0.65 -1.45 -20.46
CA VAL A 47 -1.34 -1.27 -19.17
C VAL A 47 -0.93 0.04 -18.49
N THR A 48 -1.88 0.75 -17.87
CA THR A 48 -1.63 1.93 -17.04
C THR A 48 -2.53 1.98 -15.80
N TYR A 49 -2.02 2.55 -14.71
CA TYR A 49 -2.80 2.79 -13.50
C TYR A 49 -3.48 4.17 -13.51
N VAL A 50 -4.79 4.19 -13.22
CA VAL A 50 -5.59 5.42 -13.10
C VAL A 50 -5.80 5.72 -11.62
N ALA A 51 -4.86 6.46 -11.02
CA ALA A 51 -4.81 6.69 -9.58
C ALA A 51 -6.08 7.27 -8.96
N ASP A 52 -6.79 8.16 -9.67
CA ASP A 52 -8.03 8.77 -9.19
C ASP A 52 -9.18 7.77 -9.07
N ARG A 53 -9.11 6.66 -9.81
CA ARG A 53 -10.11 5.60 -9.85
C ARG A 53 -9.69 4.34 -9.12
N GLY A 54 -8.38 4.11 -8.95
CA GLY A 54 -7.91 2.89 -8.31
C GLY A 54 -7.83 1.68 -9.24
N HIS A 55 -7.92 1.89 -10.54
CA HIS A 55 -8.10 0.83 -11.55
C HIS A 55 -6.93 0.78 -12.53
N LEU A 56 -6.81 -0.34 -13.23
CA LEU A 56 -5.95 -0.49 -14.41
C LEU A 56 -6.76 -0.23 -15.68
N LEU A 57 -6.14 0.40 -16.67
CA LEU A 57 -6.57 0.33 -18.06
C LEU A 57 -5.64 -0.60 -18.81
N ILE A 58 -6.18 -1.58 -19.52
CA ILE A 58 -5.45 -2.55 -20.33
C ILE A 58 -5.88 -2.40 -21.80
N THR A 59 -4.92 -2.38 -22.72
CA THR A 59 -5.20 -2.43 -24.16
C THR A 59 -4.92 -3.81 -24.73
N ASP A 60 -5.65 -4.17 -25.77
CA ASP A 60 -5.42 -5.35 -26.58
C ASP A 60 -5.18 -4.90 -28.01
N SER A 61 -3.95 -5.02 -28.49
CA SER A 61 -3.53 -4.43 -29.77
C SER A 61 -4.17 -5.15 -30.95
N GLU A 62 -4.35 -6.46 -30.84
CA GLU A 62 -4.68 -7.30 -31.98
C GLU A 62 -6.10 -7.92 -31.90
N ILE A 63 -6.86 -7.76 -30.81
CA ILE A 63 -8.20 -8.39 -30.65
C ILE A 63 -9.16 -8.08 -31.80
N SER A 64 -9.01 -6.92 -32.44
CA SER A 64 -9.86 -6.53 -33.56
C SER A 64 -9.66 -7.38 -34.82
N GLU A 65 -8.48 -7.99 -34.98
CA GLU A 65 -8.12 -8.80 -36.15
C GLU A 65 -8.89 -10.11 -36.23
N TYR A 66 -9.35 -10.63 -35.09
CA TYR A 66 -10.20 -11.82 -35.04
C TYR A 66 -11.55 -11.64 -35.75
N GLY A 67 -12.04 -10.40 -35.88
CA GLY A 67 -13.27 -10.08 -36.60
C GLY A 67 -14.49 -10.89 -36.14
N ASP A 68 -15.00 -11.77 -37.00
CA ASP A 68 -16.19 -12.61 -36.74
C ASP A 68 -15.85 -13.98 -36.11
N LEU A 69 -14.59 -14.25 -35.79
CA LEU A 69 -14.16 -15.53 -35.22
C LEU A 69 -14.74 -15.76 -33.82
N LEU A 70 -14.94 -17.05 -33.52
CA LEU A 70 -15.52 -17.52 -32.28
C LEU A 70 -14.47 -18.27 -31.46
N ASP A 71 -14.54 -18.09 -30.15
CA ASP A 71 -13.79 -18.89 -29.19
C ASP A 71 -14.23 -20.36 -29.34
N PRO A 72 -13.31 -21.29 -29.65
CA PRO A 72 -13.67 -22.69 -29.87
C PRO A 72 -14.14 -23.41 -28.59
N ALA A 73 -13.83 -22.89 -27.39
CA ALA A 73 -14.25 -23.45 -26.12
C ALA A 73 -15.66 -23.01 -25.71
N THR A 74 -15.99 -21.73 -25.90
CA THR A 74 -17.28 -21.15 -25.44
C THR A 74 -18.30 -20.95 -26.57
N GLY A 75 -17.83 -20.83 -27.82
CA GLY A 75 -18.65 -20.47 -28.98
C GLY A 75 -19.01 -18.98 -29.05
N GLU A 76 -18.47 -18.16 -28.15
CA GLU A 76 -18.72 -16.72 -28.11
C GLU A 76 -17.81 -15.96 -29.09
N ARG A 77 -18.21 -14.75 -29.47
CA ARG A 77 -17.36 -13.87 -30.29
C ARG A 77 -16.10 -13.51 -29.50
N ILE A 78 -14.96 -13.57 -30.19
CA ILE A 78 -13.68 -13.12 -29.62
C ILE A 78 -13.68 -11.60 -29.55
N PHE A 79 -13.84 -10.94 -30.70
CA PHE A 79 -13.99 -9.50 -30.76
C PHE A 79 -15.45 -9.07 -30.62
N ILE A 80 -15.73 -8.28 -29.58
CA ILE A 80 -17.07 -7.72 -29.32
C ILE A 80 -17.15 -6.21 -29.62
N GLY A 81 -16.13 -5.65 -30.27
CA GLY A 81 -16.09 -4.23 -30.64
C GLY A 81 -15.43 -3.32 -29.61
N VAL A 82 -14.56 -3.84 -28.75
CA VAL A 82 -13.78 -3.09 -27.74
C VAL A 82 -12.34 -3.62 -27.71
N ASN A 83 -11.39 -2.75 -27.36
CA ASN A 83 -9.95 -3.05 -27.28
C ASN A 83 -9.24 -2.32 -26.13
N VAL A 84 -9.99 -1.62 -25.27
CA VAL A 84 -9.51 -0.99 -24.04
C VAL A 84 -10.44 -1.39 -22.89
N PHE A 85 -9.88 -1.83 -21.78
CA PHE A 85 -10.61 -2.41 -20.65
C PHE A 85 -10.20 -1.72 -19.35
N GLU A 86 -11.16 -1.24 -18.56
CA GLU A 86 -10.96 -0.74 -17.19
C GLU A 86 -11.29 -1.83 -16.18
N THR A 87 -10.37 -2.12 -15.28
CA THR A 87 -10.46 -3.28 -14.39
C THR A 87 -9.82 -3.03 -13.02
N THR A 88 -10.19 -3.83 -12.01
CA THR A 88 -9.52 -3.86 -10.71
C THR A 88 -8.04 -4.26 -10.85
N LEU A 89 -7.21 -3.98 -9.84
CA LEU A 89 -5.76 -4.25 -9.88
C LEU A 89 -5.41 -5.72 -10.18
N ASP A 90 -6.27 -6.67 -9.80
CA ASP A 90 -6.08 -8.09 -10.07
C ASP A 90 -6.80 -8.61 -11.31
N ALA A 91 -7.49 -7.73 -12.02
CA ALA A 91 -8.36 -8.03 -13.13
C ALA A 91 -9.53 -9.01 -12.82
N ALA A 92 -10.02 -9.08 -11.58
CA ALA A 92 -11.18 -9.89 -11.23
C ALA A 92 -12.52 -9.26 -11.67
N GLU A 93 -12.57 -7.95 -11.86
CA GLU A 93 -13.78 -7.22 -12.27
C GLU A 93 -13.54 -6.32 -13.47
N LEU A 94 -14.48 -6.29 -14.41
CA LEU A 94 -14.50 -5.33 -15.52
C LEU A 94 -15.42 -4.15 -15.18
N ASN A 95 -14.85 -2.98 -14.98
CA ASN A 95 -15.60 -1.76 -14.64
C ASN A 95 -16.17 -1.08 -15.90
N ALA A 96 -15.42 -1.05 -16.99
CA ALA A 96 -15.83 -0.48 -18.27
C ALA A 96 -14.97 -1.01 -19.43
N SER A 97 -15.45 -0.88 -20.66
CA SER A 97 -14.67 -1.18 -21.86
C SER A 97 -15.05 -0.26 -23.02
N TRP A 98 -14.07 0.05 -23.87
CA TRP A 98 -14.24 0.97 -24.98
C TRP A 98 -13.49 0.50 -26.22
N LEU A 99 -13.84 1.12 -27.35
CA LEU A 99 -13.07 1.04 -28.58
C LEU A 99 -12.25 2.32 -28.72
N ALA A 100 -10.93 2.22 -28.65
CA ALA A 100 -10.04 3.26 -29.12
C ALA A 100 -9.94 3.15 -30.64
N THR A 101 -10.44 4.16 -31.37
CA THR A 101 -10.30 4.22 -32.83
C THR A 101 -9.41 5.40 -33.23
N PRO A 102 -8.33 5.19 -34.00
CA PRO A 102 -7.64 6.27 -34.68
C PRO A 102 -8.51 6.83 -35.81
N ASP A 103 -8.00 7.83 -36.54
CA ASP A 103 -8.71 8.45 -37.66
C ASP A 103 -9.10 7.44 -38.76
N ASN A 104 -8.35 6.34 -38.89
CA ASN A 104 -8.65 5.20 -39.76
C ASN A 104 -8.87 3.91 -38.93
N PRO A 105 -10.13 3.56 -38.61
CA PRO A 105 -10.44 2.42 -37.74
C PRO A 105 -9.97 1.05 -38.25
N ALA A 106 -9.58 0.93 -39.53
CA ALA A 106 -9.09 -0.32 -40.12
C ALA A 106 -7.57 -0.55 -39.90
N ARG A 107 -6.91 0.32 -39.14
CA ARG A 107 -5.47 0.30 -38.81
C ARG A 107 -5.25 0.64 -37.33
N SER A 108 -6.17 0.18 -36.48
CA SER A 108 -6.11 0.49 -35.07
C SER A 108 -5.34 -0.61 -34.36
N GLU A 109 -4.23 -0.26 -33.75
CA GLU A 109 -3.37 -1.21 -33.04
C GLU A 109 -2.82 -0.55 -31.77
N PRO A 110 -3.62 -0.48 -30.68
CA PRO A 110 -3.21 0.20 -29.46
C PRO A 110 -2.19 -0.63 -28.66
N VAL A 111 -0.90 -0.45 -28.97
CA VAL A 111 0.21 -1.21 -28.37
C VAL A 111 0.64 -0.71 -26.99
N GLY A 112 0.46 0.59 -26.69
CA GLY A 112 0.79 1.17 -25.40
C GLY A 112 -0.28 2.13 -24.90
N ILE A 113 -0.39 2.28 -23.58
CA ILE A 113 -1.35 3.17 -22.92
C ILE A 113 -0.74 3.81 -21.67
N ALA A 114 -1.01 5.11 -21.45
CA ALA A 114 -0.55 5.83 -20.27
C ALA A 114 -1.58 6.85 -19.77
N TRP A 115 -1.83 6.85 -18.46
CA TRP A 115 -2.65 7.85 -17.78
C TRP A 115 -1.80 9.04 -17.33
N HIS A 116 -2.15 10.24 -17.79
CA HIS A 116 -1.48 11.46 -17.36
C HIS A 116 -2.30 12.18 -16.28
N GLY A 117 -2.01 11.88 -15.00
CA GLY A 117 -2.81 12.39 -13.87
C GLY A 117 -2.94 13.91 -13.77
N ALA A 118 -1.89 14.67 -14.13
CA ALA A 118 -1.94 16.14 -14.13
C ALA A 118 -2.77 16.73 -15.29
N ASP A 119 -2.98 15.96 -16.36
CA ASP A 119 -3.72 16.37 -17.56
C ASP A 119 -5.15 15.79 -17.50
N GLY A 120 -5.36 14.69 -16.78
CA GLY A 120 -6.64 14.00 -16.67
C GLY A 120 -7.03 13.27 -17.97
N HIS A 121 -6.04 12.87 -18.78
CA HIS A 121 -6.24 12.27 -20.10
C HIS A 121 -5.39 11.02 -20.27
N VAL A 122 -5.78 10.19 -21.24
CA VAL A 122 -5.05 8.98 -21.60
C VAL A 122 -4.36 9.16 -22.94
N TYR A 123 -3.15 8.63 -23.03
CA TYR A 123 -2.34 8.60 -24.22
C TYR A 123 -2.17 7.15 -24.68
N ILE A 124 -2.36 6.90 -25.96
CA ILE A 124 -2.19 5.59 -26.58
C ILE A 124 -1.18 5.71 -27.70
N THR A 125 -0.20 4.82 -27.74
CA THR A 125 0.66 4.61 -28.90
C THR A 125 0.00 3.60 -29.82
N ASP A 126 0.05 3.91 -31.11
CA ASP A 126 -0.43 3.07 -32.18
C ASP A 126 0.73 2.90 -33.16
N ASP A 127 1.20 1.66 -33.26
CA ASP A 127 2.36 1.32 -34.07
C ASP A 127 1.98 1.29 -35.55
N ASP A 128 0.80 0.84 -35.94
CA ASP A 128 0.39 0.79 -37.33
C ASP A 128 0.27 2.19 -37.99
N GLU A 129 -0.27 3.16 -37.24
CA GLU A 129 -0.34 4.58 -37.62
C GLU A 129 0.93 5.38 -37.26
N LYS A 130 1.85 4.78 -36.48
CA LYS A 130 3.12 5.38 -36.01
C LYS A 130 2.88 6.70 -35.26
N ARG A 131 1.92 6.69 -34.33
CA ARG A 131 1.39 7.90 -33.67
C ARG A 131 1.17 7.74 -32.17
N ILE A 132 1.19 8.87 -31.47
CA ILE A 132 0.60 9.02 -30.14
C ILE A 132 -0.76 9.68 -30.32
N PHE A 133 -1.79 9.10 -29.71
CA PHE A 133 -3.14 9.62 -29.64
C PHE A 133 -3.49 10.01 -28.21
N ARG A 134 -4.09 11.19 -28.05
CA ARG A 134 -4.58 11.69 -26.75
C ARG A 134 -6.09 11.60 -26.71
N TYR A 135 -6.65 11.10 -25.62
CA TYR A 135 -8.07 10.86 -25.44
C TYR A 135 -8.57 11.36 -24.09
N ALA A 136 -9.86 11.71 -24.04
CA ALA A 136 -10.57 11.90 -22.78
C ALA A 136 -10.87 10.55 -22.13
N LEU A 137 -11.00 10.55 -20.80
CA LEU A 137 -11.45 9.40 -20.02
C LEU A 137 -12.59 9.84 -19.10
N GLY A 138 -13.84 9.55 -19.47
CA GLY A 138 -15.01 9.90 -18.66
C GLY A 138 -16.38 9.54 -19.29
N GLY A 139 -17.30 9.05 -18.44
CA GLY A 139 -18.69 8.70 -18.80
C GLY A 139 -18.82 7.57 -19.83
N ASP A 140 -20.00 7.47 -20.45
CA ASP A 140 -20.28 6.58 -21.60
C ASP A 140 -19.65 7.10 -22.93
N ASP A 141 -18.97 8.26 -22.91
CA ASP A 141 -18.66 9.06 -24.11
C ASP A 141 -17.15 9.20 -24.43
N SER A 142 -16.23 8.44 -23.80
CA SER A 142 -14.86 8.25 -24.33
C SER A 142 -14.13 7.04 -23.71
N PHE A 143 -13.45 6.16 -24.46
CA PHE A 143 -12.81 6.29 -25.79
C PHE A 143 -13.71 6.15 -27.04
N GLY A 144 -13.20 6.71 -28.14
CA GLY A 144 -13.82 6.92 -29.47
C GLY A 144 -12.79 7.51 -30.44
N ARG A 145 -12.97 8.74 -30.95
CA ARG A 145 -11.94 9.45 -31.76
C ARG A 145 -10.94 10.21 -30.87
N PRO A 146 -9.66 10.35 -31.28
CA PRO A 146 -8.64 11.08 -30.53
C PRO A 146 -8.91 12.59 -30.52
N LEU A 147 -8.51 13.25 -29.42
CA LEU A 147 -8.55 14.71 -29.25
C LEU A 147 -7.37 15.39 -29.95
N ALA A 148 -6.18 14.80 -29.83
CA ALA A 148 -4.95 15.28 -30.44
C ALA A 148 -4.06 14.09 -30.83
N SER A 149 -3.14 14.31 -31.75
CA SER A 149 -2.16 13.29 -32.14
C SER A 149 -0.85 13.88 -32.64
N THR A 150 0.22 13.11 -32.54
CA THR A 150 1.52 13.40 -33.15
C THR A 150 2.14 12.13 -33.72
N LEU A 151 3.00 12.28 -34.73
CA LEU A 151 3.87 11.19 -35.16
C LEU A 151 4.88 10.88 -34.07
N THR A 152 5.19 9.59 -33.91
CA THR A 152 6.27 9.11 -33.04
C THR A 152 7.62 9.10 -33.76
N SER A 153 7.62 9.27 -35.09
CA SER A 153 8.81 9.38 -35.92
C SER A 153 9.21 10.84 -36.19
N TYR A 154 10.52 11.07 -36.31
CA TYR A 154 11.12 12.35 -36.72
C TYR A 154 12.19 12.09 -37.77
N ASP A 155 12.22 12.91 -38.83
CA ASP A 155 13.15 12.79 -39.97
C ASP A 155 13.23 11.36 -40.60
N ASP A 156 12.08 10.70 -40.75
CA ASP A 156 11.95 9.31 -41.23
C ASP A 156 12.67 8.24 -40.36
N GLY A 157 13.04 8.57 -39.12
CA GLY A 157 13.61 7.65 -38.12
C GLY A 157 12.60 7.14 -37.09
N TYR A 158 12.93 6.02 -36.42
CA TYR A 158 12.21 5.40 -35.28
C TYR A 158 10.73 5.13 -35.54
N THR A 159 10.48 4.08 -36.32
CA THR A 159 9.19 3.73 -36.90
C THR A 159 8.52 2.54 -36.20
N ASP A 160 8.76 2.33 -34.92
CA ASP A 160 8.02 1.36 -34.09
C ASP A 160 7.85 1.98 -32.72
N PRO A 161 6.77 2.74 -32.48
CA PRO A 161 6.42 3.09 -31.11
C PRO A 161 5.75 1.89 -30.45
N GLU A 162 6.28 1.42 -29.33
CA GLU A 162 5.65 0.37 -28.53
C GLU A 162 5.00 0.99 -27.30
N GLY A 163 5.40 0.59 -26.09
CA GLY A 163 4.93 1.15 -24.84
C GLY A 163 5.10 2.67 -24.69
N ILE A 164 4.21 3.25 -23.89
CA ILE A 164 4.24 4.66 -23.47
C ILE A 164 4.09 4.76 -21.95
N ALA A 165 4.79 5.69 -21.32
CA ALA A 165 4.69 6.01 -19.90
C ALA A 165 4.69 7.53 -19.67
N VAL A 166 4.27 7.97 -18.49
CA VAL A 166 4.35 9.37 -18.05
C VAL A 166 5.43 9.49 -17.00
N ASP A 167 6.37 10.41 -17.17
CA ASP A 167 7.28 10.84 -16.12
C ASP A 167 6.47 11.61 -15.05
N PRO A 168 6.34 11.08 -13.81
CA PRO A 168 5.50 11.68 -12.79
C PRO A 168 6.06 13.01 -12.24
N THR A 169 7.35 13.28 -12.48
CA THR A 169 8.01 14.52 -12.04
C THR A 169 7.75 15.66 -13.02
N THR A 170 7.82 15.36 -14.32
CA THR A 170 7.76 16.40 -15.37
C THR A 170 6.42 16.46 -16.10
N GLY A 171 5.66 15.37 -16.11
CA GLY A 171 4.50 15.17 -16.99
C GLY A 171 4.88 14.84 -18.44
N ASP A 172 6.17 14.62 -18.73
CA ASP A 172 6.58 14.26 -20.08
C ASP A 172 6.19 12.82 -20.41
N LEU A 173 5.81 12.57 -21.66
CA LEU A 173 5.53 11.24 -22.18
C LEU A 173 6.85 10.59 -22.64
N LEU A 174 7.06 9.33 -22.25
CA LEU A 174 8.18 8.50 -22.67
C LEU A 174 7.65 7.38 -23.55
N VAL A 175 8.09 7.32 -24.80
CA VAL A 175 7.72 6.27 -25.77
C VAL A 175 8.94 5.43 -26.07
N VAL A 176 8.83 4.12 -25.92
CA VAL A 176 9.90 3.19 -26.27
C VAL A 176 9.77 2.75 -27.73
N SER A 177 10.89 2.46 -28.39
CA SER A 177 10.91 2.03 -29.78
C SER A 177 11.68 0.73 -30.00
N GLY A 178 11.04 -0.25 -30.66
CA GLY A 178 11.47 -1.66 -30.74
C GLY A 178 12.49 -2.01 -31.82
N THR A 179 12.50 -1.37 -33.01
CA THR A 179 13.33 -1.87 -34.13
C THR A 179 14.70 -1.20 -34.33
N LYS A 180 15.78 -2.00 -34.14
CA LYS A 180 17.18 -1.87 -34.66
C LYS A 180 17.99 -0.64 -34.28
N GLN A 181 17.41 0.27 -33.52
CA GLN A 181 18.06 1.32 -32.77
C GLN A 181 17.12 1.64 -31.61
N GLU A 182 17.11 0.79 -30.60
CA GLU A 182 16.13 0.86 -29.52
C GLU A 182 16.37 2.14 -28.72
N ARG A 183 15.32 2.95 -28.57
CA ARG A 183 15.37 4.28 -27.94
C ARG A 183 14.17 4.53 -27.07
N ILE A 184 14.32 5.51 -26.20
CA ILE A 184 13.23 6.18 -25.53
C ILE A 184 13.15 7.60 -26.05
N LEU A 185 11.99 7.96 -26.58
CA LEU A 185 11.65 9.27 -27.09
C LEU A 185 10.84 10.01 -26.01
N ARG A 186 11.21 11.27 -25.72
CA ARG A 186 10.51 12.11 -24.74
C ARG A 186 9.70 13.18 -25.45
N PHE A 187 8.40 13.19 -25.20
CA PHE A 187 7.46 14.18 -25.72
C PHE A 187 6.89 15.01 -24.58
N ARG A 188 6.60 16.28 -24.87
CA ARG A 188 5.80 17.16 -24.02
C ARG A 188 4.53 17.55 -24.73
N PHE A 189 3.41 17.44 -24.04
CA PHE A 189 2.15 18.01 -24.48
C PHE A 189 1.96 19.39 -23.85
N ASP A 190 1.84 20.43 -24.67
CA ASP A 190 1.47 21.77 -24.22
C ASP A 190 -0.06 21.91 -24.27
N ALA A 191 -0.71 21.79 -23.12
CA ALA A 191 -2.16 21.88 -23.01
C ALA A 191 -2.73 23.26 -23.40
N ALA A 192 -1.94 24.33 -23.34
CA ALA A 192 -2.39 25.67 -23.73
C ALA A 192 -2.37 25.86 -25.25
N ALA A 193 -1.41 25.22 -25.93
CA ALA A 193 -1.26 25.26 -27.38
C ALA A 193 -1.95 24.08 -28.10
N ASP A 194 -2.32 23.01 -27.37
CA ASP A 194 -2.83 21.74 -27.89
C ASP A 194 -1.86 21.11 -28.90
N THR A 195 -0.57 21.08 -28.53
CA THR A 195 0.51 20.61 -29.41
C THR A 195 1.50 19.73 -28.69
N PHE A 196 2.05 18.75 -29.42
CA PHE A 196 3.18 17.94 -28.98
C PHE A 196 4.51 18.55 -29.41
N ALA A 197 5.53 18.37 -28.58
CA ALA A 197 6.93 18.65 -28.91
C ALA A 197 7.81 17.48 -28.49
N ILE A 198 8.70 17.04 -29.37
CA ILE A 198 9.80 16.15 -29.00
C ILE A 198 10.83 16.98 -28.26
N ILE A 199 11.19 16.54 -27.05
CA ILE A 199 12.11 17.26 -26.16
C ILE A 199 13.50 16.65 -26.19
N SER A 200 13.58 15.32 -26.19
CA SER A 200 14.85 14.59 -26.17
C SER A 200 14.63 13.13 -26.52
N ASP A 201 15.73 12.42 -26.72
CA ASP A 201 15.75 10.98 -26.90
C ASP A 201 17.08 10.39 -26.44
N PHE A 202 17.09 9.11 -26.04
CA PHE A 202 18.31 8.39 -25.68
C PHE A 202 18.26 6.92 -26.09
N ALA A 203 19.44 6.33 -26.34
CA ALA A 203 19.57 4.95 -26.80
C ALA A 203 19.56 3.95 -25.64
N ILE A 204 18.83 2.85 -25.80
CA ILE A 204 18.78 1.74 -24.84
C ILE A 204 19.21 0.39 -25.44
N GLY A 205 19.32 0.29 -26.77
CA GLY A 205 19.60 -0.95 -27.52
C GLY A 205 20.91 -1.69 -27.20
N LYS A 206 21.79 -1.11 -26.38
CA LYS A 206 22.97 -1.82 -25.85
C LYS A 206 22.64 -2.75 -24.67
N HIS A 207 21.49 -2.53 -24.04
CA HIS A 207 21.13 -3.14 -22.76
C HIS A 207 19.84 -3.95 -22.82
N ILE A 208 18.97 -3.66 -23.77
CA ILE A 208 17.71 -4.36 -24.00
C ILE A 208 17.42 -4.40 -25.50
N SER A 209 16.85 -5.50 -25.99
CA SER A 209 16.53 -5.70 -27.41
C SER A 209 15.01 -5.79 -27.57
N ASP A 210 14.47 -5.12 -28.58
CA ASP A 210 13.03 -5.19 -28.91
C ASP A 210 12.11 -4.92 -27.70
N PRO A 211 12.28 -3.80 -26.97
CA PRO A 211 11.43 -3.48 -25.85
C PRO A 211 10.03 -3.08 -26.31
N GLU A 212 9.04 -3.83 -25.82
CA GLU A 212 7.61 -3.65 -26.07
C GLU A 212 6.95 -2.78 -25.00
N GLY A 213 7.52 -2.78 -23.78
CA GLY A 213 6.97 -2.04 -22.65
C GLY A 213 7.91 -0.99 -22.09
N ILE A 214 7.31 0.03 -21.47
CA ILE A 214 8.01 1.02 -20.68
C ILE A 214 7.15 1.45 -19.50
N THR A 215 7.77 1.72 -18.37
CA THR A 215 7.13 2.39 -17.24
C THR A 215 8.12 3.23 -16.45
N VAL A 216 7.61 4.04 -15.52
CA VAL A 216 8.43 4.84 -14.60
C VAL A 216 8.01 4.52 -13.17
N ASP A 217 8.98 4.15 -12.34
CA ASP A 217 8.76 4.02 -10.90
C ASP A 217 8.48 5.42 -10.31
N PRO A 218 7.29 5.67 -9.75
CA PRO A 218 6.92 6.98 -9.25
C PRO A 218 7.66 7.40 -7.98
N VAL A 219 8.36 6.48 -7.32
CA VAL A 219 9.15 6.77 -6.12
C VAL A 219 10.57 7.21 -6.50
N SER A 220 11.26 6.43 -7.34
CA SER A 220 12.64 6.72 -7.74
C SER A 220 12.77 7.62 -8.97
N GLY A 221 11.75 7.66 -9.82
CA GLY A 221 11.81 8.26 -11.16
C GLY A 221 12.63 7.44 -12.17
N HIS A 222 12.98 6.19 -11.82
CA HIS A 222 13.71 5.30 -12.72
C HIS A 222 12.78 4.73 -13.80
N ILE A 223 13.34 4.54 -14.98
CA ILE A 223 12.62 4.06 -16.17
C ILE A 223 12.87 2.57 -16.33
N PHE A 224 11.81 1.79 -16.47
CA PHE A 224 11.86 0.36 -16.71
C PHE A 224 11.42 0.09 -18.14
N ALA A 225 12.31 -0.47 -18.97
CA ALA A 225 11.98 -0.99 -20.30
C ALA A 225 11.79 -2.50 -20.21
N ILE A 226 10.76 -3.03 -20.86
CA ILE A 226 10.30 -4.42 -20.75
C ILE A 226 10.40 -5.08 -22.13
N ALA A 227 11.04 -6.25 -22.20
CA ALA A 227 11.25 -7.00 -23.43
C ALA A 227 11.17 -8.51 -23.17
N ALA A 228 11.10 -9.30 -24.25
CA ALA A 228 11.04 -10.77 -24.14
C ALA A 228 12.25 -11.41 -23.44
N ASP A 229 13.40 -10.74 -23.39
CA ASP A 229 14.63 -11.21 -22.73
C ASP A 229 14.83 -10.67 -21.32
N GLY A 230 13.96 -9.78 -20.83
CA GLY A 230 14.01 -9.27 -19.46
C GLY A 230 13.50 -7.84 -19.32
N ILE A 231 13.76 -7.25 -18.15
CA ILE A 231 13.43 -5.86 -17.84
C ILE A 231 14.74 -5.11 -17.56
N ALA A 232 14.94 -3.95 -18.18
CA ALA A 232 16.10 -3.10 -17.95
C ALA A 232 15.68 -1.80 -17.26
N GLU A 233 16.40 -1.45 -16.19
CA GLU A 233 16.14 -0.24 -15.41
C GLU A 233 17.20 0.83 -15.70
N PHE A 234 16.74 2.05 -15.94
CA PHE A 234 17.56 3.21 -16.29
C PHE A 234 17.27 4.39 -15.37
N THR A 235 18.27 5.25 -15.19
CA THR A 235 18.02 6.60 -14.67
C THR A 235 17.13 7.40 -15.64
N ALA A 236 16.54 8.50 -15.16
CA ALA A 236 15.75 9.41 -16.00
C ALA A 236 16.51 10.02 -17.20
N ASP A 237 17.85 9.97 -17.17
CA ASP A 237 18.75 10.44 -18.24
C ASP A 237 19.26 9.30 -19.15
N GLY A 238 18.81 8.07 -18.93
CA GLY A 238 19.10 6.92 -19.79
C GLY A 238 20.37 6.14 -19.47
N ASN A 239 20.95 6.30 -18.27
CA ASN A 239 22.04 5.43 -17.83
C ASN A 239 21.47 4.12 -17.28
N ILE A 240 21.97 2.98 -17.74
CA ILE A 240 21.57 1.68 -17.20
C ILE A 240 21.97 1.59 -15.71
N LEU A 241 21.03 1.11 -14.90
CA LEU A 241 21.26 0.76 -13.50
C LEU A 241 21.42 -0.76 -13.38
N GLN A 242 20.47 -1.51 -13.91
CA GLN A 242 20.49 -2.98 -13.87
C GLN A 242 19.53 -3.62 -14.87
N SER A 243 19.57 -4.95 -14.93
CA SER A 243 18.67 -5.77 -15.73
C SER A 243 18.18 -6.95 -14.91
N PHE A 244 16.90 -7.26 -15.05
CA PHE A 244 16.22 -8.39 -14.44
C PHE A 244 15.92 -9.42 -15.53
N ASP A 245 16.28 -10.67 -15.29
CA ASP A 245 15.77 -11.77 -16.09
C ASP A 245 14.47 -12.33 -15.51
N TYR A 246 13.86 -13.27 -16.22
CA TYR A 246 12.64 -13.94 -15.80
C TYR A 246 12.90 -15.26 -15.06
N GLU A 247 14.07 -15.45 -14.45
CA GLU A 247 14.40 -16.68 -13.71
C GLU A 247 13.45 -16.91 -12.51
N PHE A 248 12.92 -15.85 -11.91
CA PHE A 248 11.94 -15.94 -10.83
C PHE A 248 10.63 -16.64 -11.25
N LEU A 249 10.34 -16.77 -12.55
CA LEU A 249 9.19 -17.53 -13.07
C LEU A 249 9.47 -19.03 -13.19
N GLN A 250 10.70 -19.51 -12.97
CA GLN A 250 11.00 -20.94 -13.07
C GLN A 250 10.15 -21.77 -12.11
N GLY A 251 9.45 -22.76 -12.66
CA GLY A 251 8.60 -23.67 -11.88
C GLY A 251 7.16 -23.19 -11.65
N THR A 252 6.81 -21.96 -12.02
CA THR A 252 5.43 -21.45 -11.92
C THR A 252 4.53 -21.92 -13.06
N GLY A 253 5.12 -22.28 -14.20
CA GLY A 253 4.40 -22.59 -15.45
C GLY A 253 4.08 -21.36 -16.31
N ILE A 254 4.40 -20.16 -15.83
CA ILE A 254 4.22 -18.88 -16.54
C ILE A 254 5.48 -18.58 -17.36
N ARG A 255 5.29 -18.00 -18.54
CA ARG A 255 6.38 -17.54 -19.40
C ARG A 255 6.01 -16.25 -20.11
N PHE A 256 6.84 -15.23 -19.96
CA PHE A 256 6.70 -14.01 -20.76
C PHE A 256 7.40 -14.24 -22.10
N VAL A 257 6.63 -14.64 -23.10
CA VAL A 257 7.17 -14.83 -24.46
C VAL A 257 7.20 -13.49 -25.19
N LEU A 258 6.12 -12.73 -25.07
CA LEU A 258 5.97 -11.37 -25.60
C LEU A 258 5.36 -10.51 -24.48
N PRO A 259 6.13 -10.06 -23.48
CA PRO A 259 5.63 -9.09 -22.52
C PRO A 259 5.33 -7.76 -23.24
N GLY A 260 4.30 -7.05 -22.81
CA GLY A 260 3.92 -5.74 -23.33
C GLY A 260 4.28 -4.61 -22.36
N GLY A 261 3.39 -3.62 -22.25
CA GLY A 261 3.47 -2.48 -21.37
C GLY A 261 3.54 -2.82 -19.87
N GLY A 262 3.90 -1.80 -19.09
CA GLY A 262 3.92 -1.91 -17.65
C GLY A 262 3.48 -0.64 -16.93
N THR A 263 3.04 -0.80 -15.69
CA THR A 263 2.70 0.31 -14.81
C THR A 263 3.05 -0.03 -13.38
N PHE A 264 3.59 0.93 -12.63
CA PHE A 264 3.56 0.83 -11.18
C PHE A 264 2.16 1.21 -10.69
N ALA A 265 1.61 0.39 -9.81
CA ALA A 265 0.33 0.64 -9.14
C ALA A 265 0.42 0.13 -7.71
N PRO A 266 -0.50 0.52 -6.81
CA PRO A 266 -0.63 -0.15 -5.52
C PRO A 266 -0.67 -1.65 -5.72
N THR A 267 0.04 -2.37 -4.86
CA THR A 267 -0.01 -3.83 -4.79
C THR A 267 -1.45 -4.32 -4.67
N SER A 268 -1.75 -5.44 -5.33
CA SER A 268 -3.01 -6.14 -5.13
C SER A 268 -3.00 -6.99 -3.86
N ASP A 269 -1.86 -7.23 -3.22
CA ASP A 269 -1.82 -7.99 -1.96
C ASP A 269 -2.35 -7.12 -0.80
N PRO A 270 -3.49 -7.49 -0.17
CA PRO A 270 -4.05 -6.70 0.92
C PRO A 270 -3.20 -6.75 2.20
N ASN A 271 -2.21 -7.66 2.27
CA ASN A 271 -1.30 -7.78 3.40
C ASN A 271 -0.07 -6.89 3.26
N ASP A 272 0.19 -6.35 2.08
CA ASP A 272 1.28 -5.39 1.87
C ASP A 272 0.91 -4.02 2.45
N ALA A 273 1.91 -3.15 2.61
CA ALA A 273 1.64 -1.76 3.00
C ALA A 273 0.72 -1.08 1.98
N ARG A 274 -0.22 -0.24 2.43
CA ARG A 274 -1.14 0.50 1.53
C ARG A 274 -0.43 1.42 0.51
N ASP A 275 0.82 1.77 0.77
CA ASP A 275 1.67 2.55 -0.12
C ASP A 275 2.74 1.72 -0.84
N ALA A 276 2.74 0.39 -0.67
CA ALA A 276 3.57 -0.50 -1.46
C ALA A 276 3.08 -0.53 -2.91
N LEU A 277 4.05 -0.53 -3.82
CA LEU A 277 3.80 -0.57 -5.25
C LEU A 277 4.31 -1.88 -5.83
N SER A 278 3.55 -2.42 -6.77
CA SER A 278 3.96 -3.51 -7.63
C SER A 278 4.11 -2.99 -9.06
N LEU A 279 5.00 -3.61 -9.82
CA LEU A 279 5.11 -3.46 -11.26
C LEU A 279 4.12 -4.43 -11.92
N PHE A 280 3.08 -3.90 -12.53
CA PHE A 280 2.15 -4.67 -13.36
C PHE A 280 2.68 -4.73 -14.78
N VAL A 281 2.70 -5.93 -15.39
CA VAL A 281 3.23 -6.19 -16.73
C VAL A 281 2.21 -7.03 -17.49
N THR A 282 1.77 -6.55 -18.65
CA THR A 282 0.98 -7.38 -19.58
C THR A 282 1.89 -8.35 -20.30
N CYS A 283 1.38 -9.53 -20.65
CA CYS A 283 2.15 -10.51 -21.41
C CYS A 283 1.25 -11.45 -22.20
N ARG A 284 1.83 -12.07 -23.22
CA ARG A 284 1.19 -13.07 -24.09
C ARG A 284 2.18 -14.16 -24.48
N GLY A 285 1.65 -15.33 -24.82
CA GLY A 285 2.43 -16.52 -25.17
C GLY A 285 2.63 -16.69 -26.66
N ILE A 286 1.59 -16.38 -27.45
CA ILE A 286 1.56 -16.52 -28.91
C ILE A 286 0.84 -15.31 -29.50
N ASP A 287 1.55 -14.54 -30.33
CA ASP A 287 1.01 -13.51 -31.23
C ASP A 287 -0.18 -14.07 -32.05
N ASN A 288 -1.23 -13.25 -32.19
CA ASN A 288 -2.51 -13.71 -32.67
C ASN A 288 -2.62 -13.94 -34.17
N GLY A 289 -1.64 -13.49 -34.96
CA GLY A 289 -1.53 -13.78 -36.39
C GLY A 289 -1.43 -15.29 -36.71
N HIS A 290 -1.32 -16.12 -35.68
CA HIS A 290 -1.32 -17.57 -35.75
C HIS A 290 -2.68 -18.26 -35.51
N PHE A 291 -3.76 -17.54 -35.22
CA PHE A 291 -5.09 -18.13 -35.05
C PHE A 291 -5.76 -18.49 -36.39
N PRO A 292 -6.51 -19.62 -36.50
CA PRO A 292 -6.79 -20.65 -35.50
C PRO A 292 -5.76 -21.79 -35.44
N ASP A 293 -4.66 -21.68 -36.20
CA ASP A 293 -3.64 -22.73 -36.29
C ASP A 293 -2.89 -22.93 -34.95
N ARG A 294 -2.88 -21.90 -34.09
CA ARG A 294 -2.42 -21.93 -32.69
C ARG A 294 -3.38 -21.11 -31.81
N ASN A 295 -3.48 -21.47 -30.53
CA ASN A 295 -4.30 -20.74 -29.57
C ASN A 295 -3.52 -19.52 -29.07
N SER A 296 -3.90 -18.33 -29.52
CA SER A 296 -3.40 -17.01 -29.12
C SER A 296 -4.41 -16.25 -28.23
N LEU A 297 -5.32 -17.00 -27.61
CA LEU A 297 -6.23 -16.48 -26.58
C LEU A 297 -5.53 -16.65 -25.22
N ASP A 298 -4.41 -15.94 -25.01
CA ASP A 298 -3.47 -16.20 -23.92
C ASP A 298 -2.91 -14.94 -23.23
N GLY A 299 -3.58 -13.80 -23.41
CA GLY A 299 -3.29 -12.56 -22.71
C GLY A 299 -3.25 -12.75 -21.20
N GLY A 300 -2.26 -12.13 -20.57
CA GLY A 300 -1.99 -12.25 -19.15
C GLY A 300 -1.58 -10.92 -18.53
N LEU A 301 -1.85 -10.79 -17.22
CA LEU A 301 -1.39 -9.69 -16.38
C LEU A 301 -0.57 -10.27 -15.23
N ALA A 302 0.71 -9.92 -15.17
CA ALA A 302 1.57 -10.26 -14.06
C ALA A 302 1.75 -9.07 -13.12
N GLU A 303 1.65 -9.32 -11.83
CA GLU A 303 2.02 -8.38 -10.78
C GLU A 303 3.37 -8.81 -10.20
N LEU A 304 4.34 -7.91 -10.26
CA LEU A 304 5.72 -8.16 -9.84
C LEU A 304 6.09 -7.23 -8.69
N ARG A 305 6.61 -7.78 -7.59
CA ARG A 305 7.23 -6.99 -6.52
C ARG A 305 8.67 -6.72 -6.89
N LEU A 306 9.05 -5.45 -6.87
CA LEU A 306 10.45 -5.04 -6.98
C LEU A 306 11.09 -5.09 -5.59
N VAL A 307 11.88 -6.13 -5.34
CA VAL A 307 12.63 -6.26 -4.10
C VAL A 307 13.99 -5.60 -4.29
N ARG A 308 14.14 -4.44 -3.67
CA ARG A 308 15.44 -3.79 -3.53
C ARG A 308 16.17 -4.42 -2.36
N GLU A 309 17.26 -5.15 -2.63
CA GLU A 309 18.03 -5.74 -1.54
C GLU A 309 18.72 -4.63 -0.76
N PRO A 310 18.35 -4.40 0.50
CA PRO A 310 18.87 -3.25 1.20
C PRO A 310 20.34 -3.51 1.56
N GLU A 311 21.26 -2.72 1.02
CA GLU A 311 22.64 -2.67 1.52
C GLU A 311 22.87 -1.44 2.39
N LEU A 312 23.33 -1.65 3.61
CA LEU A 312 23.60 -0.57 4.55
C LEU A 312 24.95 0.10 4.29
N SER A 313 24.98 1.43 4.28
CA SER A 313 26.22 2.22 4.19
C SER A 313 27.04 2.09 5.47
N ALA A 314 28.12 1.32 5.42
CA ALA A 314 29.11 1.19 6.50
C ALA A 314 28.49 1.09 7.92
N PRO A 315 27.58 0.13 8.19
CA PRO A 315 26.91 0.05 9.48
C PRO A 315 27.91 -0.31 10.58
N LEU A 316 27.70 0.22 11.78
CA LEU A 316 28.39 -0.23 13.00
C LEU A 316 27.84 -1.61 13.38
N ARG A 317 28.70 -2.64 13.40
CA ARG A 317 28.24 -4.04 13.53
C ARG A 317 28.32 -4.56 14.96
N VAL A 318 27.22 -5.15 15.42
CA VAL A 318 27.13 -5.83 16.72
C VAL A 318 26.89 -7.32 16.50
N PRO A 319 27.68 -8.23 17.10
CA PRO A 319 28.79 -7.98 18.02
C PRO A 319 30.16 -7.80 17.33
N ALA A 320 30.22 -7.84 15.99
CA ALA A 320 31.46 -8.01 15.25
C ALA A 320 32.48 -6.88 15.44
N GLU A 321 32.02 -5.63 15.58
CA GLU A 321 32.85 -4.43 15.80
C GLU A 321 32.66 -3.88 17.21
N HIS A 322 31.44 -3.94 17.74
CA HIS A 322 31.07 -3.50 19.08
C HIS A 322 30.45 -4.65 19.86
N ALA A 323 30.99 -4.98 21.04
CA ALA A 323 30.54 -6.15 21.80
C ALA A 323 29.09 -6.07 22.32
N THR A 324 28.53 -4.86 22.44
CA THR A 324 27.16 -4.61 22.90
C THR A 324 26.48 -3.58 22.00
N ILE A 325 25.14 -3.58 21.99
CA ILE A 325 24.36 -2.57 21.27
C ILE A 325 24.66 -1.17 21.80
N GLN A 326 24.70 -0.98 23.13
CA GLN A 326 25.05 0.31 23.74
C GLN A 326 26.43 0.82 23.31
N ALA A 327 27.43 -0.06 23.20
CA ALA A 327 28.77 0.36 22.77
C ALA A 327 28.80 0.84 21.29
N ALA A 328 27.91 0.33 20.44
CA ALA A 328 27.73 0.86 19.09
C ALA A 328 26.99 2.20 19.11
N ILE A 329 25.92 2.32 19.92
CA ILE A 329 25.18 3.57 20.11
C ILE A 329 26.09 4.69 20.61
N ASP A 330 26.95 4.41 21.59
CA ASP A 330 27.89 5.37 22.16
C ASP A 330 28.88 5.89 21.11
N ALA A 331 29.32 5.02 20.20
CA ALA A 331 30.23 5.36 19.11
C ALA A 331 29.55 6.08 17.94
N ALA A 332 28.26 5.84 17.73
CA ALA A 332 27.48 6.37 16.62
C ALA A 332 27.27 7.90 16.71
N ALA A 333 27.29 8.56 15.55
CA ALA A 333 26.74 9.89 15.34
C ALA A 333 25.28 9.83 14.85
N SER A 334 24.54 10.93 14.94
CA SER A 334 23.21 11.01 14.32
C SER A 334 23.31 10.78 12.81
N GLY A 335 22.45 9.90 12.28
CA GLY A 335 22.45 9.42 10.90
C GLY A 335 23.09 8.05 10.73
N ASP A 336 23.87 7.57 11.71
CA ASP A 336 24.54 6.28 11.60
C ASP A 336 23.56 5.11 11.75
N THR A 337 23.91 4.01 11.07
CA THR A 337 23.21 2.73 11.18
C THR A 337 23.99 1.76 12.07
N ILE A 338 23.27 1.07 12.94
CA ILE A 338 23.74 -0.01 13.78
C ILE A 338 23.06 -1.29 13.31
N LEU A 339 23.85 -2.25 12.82
CA LEU A 339 23.37 -3.55 12.37
C LEU A 339 23.69 -4.61 13.43
N VAL A 340 22.66 -5.29 13.91
CA VAL A 340 22.75 -6.28 14.98
C VAL A 340 22.51 -7.68 14.42
N ALA A 341 23.51 -8.55 14.57
CA ALA A 341 23.42 -9.95 14.19
C ALA A 341 22.52 -10.76 15.15
N PRO A 342 21.98 -11.92 14.74
CA PRO A 342 21.25 -12.82 15.63
C PRO A 342 22.01 -13.13 16.93
N GLY A 343 21.33 -12.95 18.05
CA GLY A 343 21.85 -13.14 19.40
C GLY A 343 20.89 -12.61 20.45
N THR A 344 21.16 -12.92 21.72
CA THR A 344 20.48 -12.31 22.87
C THR A 344 21.41 -11.29 23.50
N TYR A 345 20.96 -10.04 23.55
CA TYR A 345 21.70 -8.88 24.04
C TYR A 345 21.12 -8.45 25.38
N PRO A 346 21.77 -8.79 26.51
CA PRO A 346 21.27 -8.47 27.84
C PRO A 346 21.49 -7.00 28.20
N GLY A 347 20.53 -6.43 28.91
CA GLY A 347 20.52 -5.08 29.44
C GLY A 347 19.78 -4.08 28.56
N SER A 348 19.38 -2.97 29.18
CA SER A 348 18.73 -1.84 28.50
C SER A 348 19.66 -1.15 27.50
N VAL A 349 19.08 -0.63 26.43
CA VAL A 349 19.77 0.23 25.45
C VAL A 349 19.11 1.61 25.41
N ASP A 350 19.94 2.65 25.34
CA ASP A 350 19.53 4.04 25.35
C ASP A 350 20.06 4.75 24.11
N LEU A 351 19.15 5.10 23.19
CA LEU A 351 19.47 5.81 21.95
C LEU A 351 19.78 7.30 22.20
N GLY A 352 19.35 7.84 23.34
CA GLY A 352 19.48 9.25 23.69
C GLY A 352 18.88 10.21 22.65
N ALA A 353 19.37 11.44 22.66
CA ALA A 353 18.97 12.51 21.73
C ALA A 353 19.60 12.39 20.31
N LYS A 354 19.87 11.17 19.83
CA LYS A 354 20.45 10.92 18.50
C LYS A 354 19.37 10.48 17.51
N SER A 355 19.55 10.78 16.23
CA SER A 355 18.75 10.15 15.17
C SER A 355 19.51 8.93 14.70
N LEU A 356 19.10 7.73 15.09
CA LEU A 356 19.82 6.49 14.80
C LEU A 356 18.95 5.49 14.08
N VAL A 357 19.62 4.58 13.38
CA VAL A 357 18.95 3.44 12.74
C VAL A 357 19.49 2.16 13.34
N LEU A 358 18.70 1.59 14.24
CA LEU A 358 18.99 0.34 14.92
C LEU A 358 18.21 -0.78 14.23
N VAL A 359 18.90 -1.67 13.54
CA VAL A 359 18.26 -2.72 12.74
C VAL A 359 18.91 -4.08 12.99
N SER A 360 18.13 -5.15 12.95
CA SER A 360 18.66 -6.50 12.87
C SER A 360 18.93 -6.93 11.42
N GLU A 361 19.54 -8.09 11.23
CA GLU A 361 19.68 -8.73 9.92
C GLU A 361 18.33 -9.04 9.23
N HIS A 362 17.19 -8.93 9.92
CA HIS A 362 15.86 -8.98 9.29
C HIS A 362 15.73 -7.89 8.22
N PHE A 363 16.30 -6.71 8.45
CA PHE A 363 16.31 -5.61 7.47
C PHE A 363 16.90 -6.02 6.14
N LEU A 364 17.96 -6.83 6.16
CA LEU A 364 18.69 -7.25 4.96
C LEU A 364 18.08 -8.47 4.27
N THR A 365 17.34 -9.29 5.00
CA THR A 365 16.98 -10.64 4.54
C THR A 365 15.49 -10.85 4.37
N GLY A 366 14.65 -10.07 5.06
CA GLY A 366 13.23 -10.33 5.20
C GLY A 366 12.89 -11.65 5.91
N ASP A 367 13.88 -12.40 6.42
CA ASP A 367 13.63 -13.66 7.13
C ASP A 367 13.04 -13.37 8.50
N ALA A 368 11.72 -13.51 8.63
CA ALA A 368 11.00 -13.35 9.90
C ALA A 368 11.60 -14.17 11.06
N GLY A 369 12.26 -15.30 10.76
CA GLY A 369 12.98 -16.09 11.76
C GLY A 369 14.11 -15.31 12.46
N THR A 370 14.67 -14.29 11.83
CA THR A 370 15.71 -13.42 12.38
C THR A 370 15.20 -12.55 13.52
N ILE A 371 13.94 -12.11 13.49
CA ILE A 371 13.32 -11.29 14.55
C ILE A 371 13.36 -12.04 15.88
N THR A 372 12.94 -13.31 15.87
CA THR A 372 12.91 -14.17 17.07
C THR A 372 14.30 -14.52 17.61
N LYS A 373 15.34 -14.42 16.78
CA LYS A 373 16.73 -14.74 17.14
C LYS A 373 17.55 -13.51 17.52
N THR A 374 17.04 -12.30 17.30
CA THR A 374 17.73 -11.04 17.64
C THR A 374 16.98 -10.35 18.76
N VAL A 375 17.40 -10.63 19.99
CA VAL A 375 16.65 -10.31 21.21
C VAL A 375 17.36 -9.22 22.00
N ILE A 376 16.67 -8.11 22.28
CA ILE A 376 17.03 -7.14 23.31
C ILE A 376 16.30 -7.56 24.58
N ASP A 377 17.05 -8.01 25.58
CA ASP A 377 16.50 -8.53 26.84
C ASP A 377 16.80 -7.53 27.96
N GLY A 378 15.77 -6.84 28.44
CA GLY A 378 15.90 -5.80 29.46
C GLY A 378 16.33 -6.31 30.85
N GLU A 379 16.39 -7.62 31.06
CA GLU A 379 16.79 -8.25 32.33
C GLU A 379 16.00 -7.76 33.57
N GLY A 380 14.74 -7.36 33.37
CA GLY A 380 13.86 -6.81 34.41
C GLY A 380 14.14 -5.35 34.76
N SER A 381 14.81 -4.61 33.87
CA SER A 381 15.07 -3.16 34.01
C SER A 381 13.80 -2.33 33.80
N GLU A 382 13.88 -1.02 34.05
CA GLU A 382 12.76 -0.09 33.80
C GLU A 382 12.36 -0.08 32.33
N TYR A 383 13.31 -0.08 31.40
CA TYR A 383 13.01 -0.23 29.97
C TYR A 383 13.98 -1.20 29.30
N ALA A 384 13.59 -1.82 28.19
CA ALA A 384 14.53 -2.52 27.32
C ALA A 384 15.17 -1.56 26.30
N VAL A 385 14.39 -0.62 25.75
CA VAL A 385 14.88 0.43 24.84
C VAL A 385 14.39 1.80 25.31
N ARG A 386 15.27 2.81 25.32
CA ARG A 386 14.88 4.21 25.48
C ARG A 386 15.15 5.01 24.21
N VAL A 387 14.15 5.78 23.80
CA VAL A 387 14.22 6.72 22.68
C VAL A 387 14.09 8.16 23.21
N GLY A 388 15.02 9.01 22.79
CA GLY A 388 15.05 10.41 23.22
C GLY A 388 15.74 10.62 24.56
N ASP A 389 15.74 11.87 24.99
CA ASP A 389 16.33 12.32 26.24
C ASP A 389 15.25 13.09 27.01
N PRO A 390 14.83 12.62 28.21
CA PRO A 390 13.83 13.32 29.01
C PRO A 390 14.19 14.77 29.35
N GLU A 391 15.49 15.12 29.36
CA GLU A 391 15.94 16.50 29.56
C GLU A 391 15.95 17.33 28.27
N ARG A 392 15.84 16.69 27.10
CA ARG A 392 15.98 17.29 25.77
C ARG A 392 15.03 16.66 24.72
N ALA A 393 13.75 16.50 25.08
CA ALA A 393 12.74 15.91 24.21
C ALA A 393 12.64 16.59 22.83
N GLY A 394 12.34 15.78 21.81
CA GLY A 394 12.19 16.18 20.40
C GLY A 394 13.50 16.44 19.66
N ALA A 395 14.62 15.87 20.10
CA ALA A 395 15.95 16.13 19.55
C ALA A 395 16.40 15.14 18.46
N GLY A 396 15.74 13.99 18.30
CA GLY A 396 16.04 12.98 17.29
C GLY A 396 14.82 12.23 16.76
N ARG A 397 15.03 11.50 15.66
CA ARG A 397 14.11 10.46 15.19
C ARG A 397 14.87 9.18 14.90
N CYS A 398 14.43 8.07 15.51
CA CYS A 398 15.09 6.78 15.35
C CYS A 398 14.26 5.79 14.52
N LEU A 399 14.91 4.83 13.88
CA LEU A 399 14.29 3.60 13.36
C LEU A 399 14.76 2.42 14.21
N ILE A 400 13.82 1.60 14.67
CA ILE A 400 14.06 0.33 15.34
C ILE A 400 13.40 -0.77 14.51
N HIS A 401 14.18 -1.73 14.02
CA HIS A 401 13.68 -2.73 13.07
C HIS A 401 14.16 -4.15 13.34
N GLY A 402 13.23 -5.11 13.38
CA GLY A 402 13.58 -6.52 13.29
C GLY A 402 14.00 -7.18 14.61
N PHE A 403 13.55 -6.70 15.77
CA PHE A 403 13.97 -7.21 17.08
C PHE A 403 12.83 -7.91 17.83
N THR A 404 13.19 -8.89 18.66
CA THR A 404 12.38 -9.21 19.85
C THR A 404 12.85 -8.32 21.00
N ILE A 405 11.95 -7.60 21.64
CA ILE A 405 12.21 -6.72 22.80
C ILE A 405 11.41 -7.26 23.97
N ARG A 406 12.05 -7.53 25.10
CA ARG A 406 11.36 -8.19 26.22
C ARG A 406 11.93 -7.93 27.60
N ASN A 407 11.21 -8.40 28.61
CA ASN A 407 11.68 -8.57 29.99
C ASN A 407 12.15 -7.24 30.60
N ALA A 408 11.25 -6.26 30.65
CA ALA A 408 11.44 -4.94 31.24
C ALA A 408 10.11 -4.46 31.85
N SER A 409 10.10 -3.30 32.54
CA SER A 409 8.83 -2.60 32.77
C SER A 409 8.27 -2.15 31.44
N ASP A 410 9.03 -1.37 30.66
CA ASP A 410 8.57 -0.91 29.36
C ASP A 410 9.43 -1.57 28.29
N GLY A 411 8.82 -2.14 27.25
CA GLY A 411 9.59 -2.61 26.11
C GLY A 411 10.37 -1.45 25.50
N ILE A 412 9.67 -0.35 25.25
CA ILE A 412 10.23 0.90 24.75
C ILE A 412 9.64 2.07 25.52
N THR A 413 10.47 2.90 26.15
CA THR A 413 10.04 4.22 26.67
C THR A 413 10.52 5.32 25.73
N SER A 414 9.68 6.33 25.46
CA SER A 414 10.01 7.38 24.49
C SER A 414 9.56 8.78 24.89
N THR A 415 10.44 9.76 24.65
CA THR A 415 10.10 11.20 24.67
C THR A 415 10.24 11.87 23.30
N ASP A 416 10.70 11.11 22.30
CA ASP A 416 11.00 11.57 20.96
C ASP A 416 10.18 10.78 19.92
N THR A 417 10.24 11.20 18.65
CA THR A 417 9.63 10.45 17.56
C THR A 417 10.48 9.23 17.22
N PHE A 418 9.89 8.05 17.01
CA PHE A 418 10.58 6.93 16.38
C PHE A 418 9.69 6.13 15.45
N ASP A 419 10.32 5.36 14.60
CA ASP A 419 9.67 4.36 13.75
C ASP A 419 10.04 2.97 14.27
N LEU A 420 9.03 2.14 14.54
CA LEU A 420 9.17 0.74 14.91
C LEU A 420 8.60 -0.12 13.80
N ALA A 421 9.39 -1.06 13.30
CA ALA A 421 8.94 -1.94 12.22
C ALA A 421 9.41 -3.38 12.43
N TYR A 422 8.53 -4.35 12.14
CA TYR A 422 8.86 -5.78 12.19
C TYR A 422 9.51 -6.21 13.51
N CYS A 423 9.01 -5.69 14.63
CA CYS A 423 9.47 -6.04 15.97
C CYS A 423 8.42 -6.88 16.69
N ARG A 424 8.86 -7.70 17.64
CA ARG A 424 7.99 -8.34 18.63
C ARG A 424 8.31 -7.78 20.01
N VAL A 425 7.33 -7.19 20.69
CA VAL A 425 7.48 -6.72 22.07
C VAL A 425 6.62 -7.59 22.98
N THR A 426 7.27 -8.23 23.96
CA THR A 426 6.64 -9.29 24.74
C THR A 426 7.24 -9.40 26.14
N ASP A 427 6.49 -9.96 27.10
CA ASP A 427 6.95 -10.15 28.47
C ASP A 427 7.42 -8.84 29.16
N THR A 428 6.77 -7.71 28.86
CA THR A 428 6.99 -6.42 29.55
C THR A 428 5.79 -6.05 30.43
N SER A 429 5.82 -4.92 31.15
CA SER A 429 4.60 -4.25 31.63
C SER A 429 3.87 -3.66 30.45
N ASP A 430 4.32 -2.50 29.95
CA ASP A 430 3.85 -1.90 28.71
C ASP A 430 4.76 -2.32 27.56
N GLY A 431 4.19 -2.57 26.39
CA GLY A 431 4.98 -2.79 25.19
C GLY A 431 5.73 -1.51 24.80
N ILE A 432 5.02 -0.40 24.69
CA ILE A 432 5.58 0.94 24.51
C ILE A 432 4.93 1.90 25.48
N ASP A 433 5.73 2.73 26.13
CA ASP A 433 5.31 3.88 26.93
C ASP A 433 5.81 5.17 26.26
N TYR A 434 4.91 5.96 25.70
CA TYR A 434 5.23 7.28 25.14
C TYR A 434 4.95 8.39 26.16
N GLU A 435 5.99 9.02 26.67
CA GLU A 435 5.87 10.25 27.48
C GLU A 435 5.71 11.51 26.61
N ALA A 436 6.12 11.43 25.34
CA ALA A 436 5.92 12.43 24.27
C ALA A 436 6.35 11.88 22.90
N GLY A 437 6.06 12.62 21.82
CA GLY A 437 6.66 12.38 20.51
C GLY A 437 5.72 11.62 19.58
N GLY A 438 6.03 10.34 19.31
CA GLY A 438 5.22 9.47 18.46
C GLY A 438 5.97 8.87 17.28
N GLY A 439 5.37 8.86 16.09
CA GLY A 439 5.98 8.30 14.87
C GLY A 439 5.18 7.14 14.29
N THR A 440 5.85 6.14 13.68
CA THR A 440 5.14 5.04 13.01
C THR A 440 5.47 3.69 13.64
N ILE A 441 4.44 2.88 13.91
CA ILE A 441 4.57 1.52 14.42
C ILE A 441 3.89 0.62 13.41
N ARG A 442 4.65 -0.28 12.77
CA ARG A 442 4.13 -1.11 11.67
C ARG A 442 4.64 -2.53 11.67
N PHE A 443 3.81 -3.48 11.23
CA PHE A 443 4.19 -4.90 11.13
C PHE A 443 4.75 -5.48 12.44
N CYS A 444 4.31 -4.94 13.58
CA CYS A 444 4.81 -5.32 14.88
C CYS A 444 3.83 -6.28 15.58
N GLN A 445 4.38 -7.11 16.46
CA GLN A 445 3.61 -7.95 17.36
C GLN A 445 3.82 -7.47 18.80
N PHE A 446 2.73 -7.24 19.52
CA PHE A 446 2.71 -6.94 20.94
C PHE A 446 1.91 -8.03 21.62
N ASP A 447 2.57 -8.85 22.44
CA ASP A 447 1.90 -9.98 23.06
C ASP A 447 2.43 -10.34 24.45
N ASN A 448 1.53 -10.78 25.33
CA ASN A 448 1.87 -11.19 26.70
C ASN A 448 2.57 -10.09 27.52
N ASN A 449 2.29 -8.82 27.21
CA ASN A 449 2.66 -7.72 28.09
C ASN A 449 1.67 -7.67 29.26
N ARG A 450 2.12 -7.26 30.45
CA ARG A 450 1.33 -7.38 31.69
C ARG A 450 0.32 -6.26 31.86
N ASP A 451 0.49 -5.19 31.12
CA ASP A 451 -0.33 -3.98 31.10
C ASP A 451 -0.69 -3.72 29.62
N ASP A 452 -0.40 -2.54 29.06
CA ASP A 452 -0.80 -2.21 27.70
C ASP A 452 0.16 -2.74 26.62
N ALA A 453 -0.36 -2.97 25.42
CA ALA A 453 0.55 -3.14 24.27
C ALA A 453 1.23 -1.81 23.90
N ILE A 454 0.49 -0.70 23.90
CA ILE A 454 0.99 0.65 23.57
C ILE A 454 0.24 1.68 24.42
N ASP A 455 0.95 2.41 25.29
CA ASP A 455 0.46 3.58 26.01
C ASP A 455 0.93 4.87 25.30
N LEU A 456 -0.02 5.76 25.01
CA LEU A 456 0.19 7.07 24.41
C LEU A 456 -0.07 8.18 25.45
N ASP A 457 1.00 8.58 26.12
CA ASP A 457 1.02 9.67 27.07
C ASP A 457 1.49 10.99 26.44
N GLY A 458 1.12 12.10 27.07
CA GLY A 458 1.67 13.42 26.76
C GLY A 458 1.37 13.93 25.34
N PRO A 459 2.21 14.80 24.74
CA PRO A 459 2.01 15.31 23.39
C PRO A 459 2.50 14.32 22.33
N THR A 460 1.72 13.26 22.11
CA THR A 460 2.07 12.15 21.22
C THR A 460 1.19 12.11 19.96
N ALA A 461 1.82 11.87 18.80
CA ALA A 461 1.16 11.70 17.49
C ALA A 461 1.71 10.48 16.75
N THR A 462 0.88 9.46 16.53
CA THR A 462 1.31 8.15 16.02
C THR A 462 0.48 7.68 14.83
N LEU A 463 1.13 6.89 13.96
CA LEU A 463 0.48 5.98 13.03
C LEU A 463 0.81 4.55 13.47
N ILE A 464 -0.20 3.80 13.90
CA ILE A 464 -0.09 2.40 14.30
C ILE A 464 -0.80 1.57 13.24
N GLU A 465 -0.07 0.78 12.46
CA GLU A 465 -0.65 0.04 11.34
C GLU A 465 -0.15 -1.39 11.16
N GLN A 466 -1.03 -2.28 10.69
CA GLN A 466 -0.64 -3.66 10.34
C GLN A 466 0.07 -4.40 11.48
N CYS A 467 -0.32 -4.11 12.72
CA CYS A 467 0.22 -4.73 13.93
C CYS A 467 -0.77 -5.75 14.50
N ASN A 468 -0.22 -6.69 15.27
CA ASN A 468 -0.98 -7.64 16.07
C ASN A 468 -0.78 -7.30 17.55
N LEU A 469 -1.81 -6.78 18.22
CA LEU A 469 -1.81 -6.38 19.63
C LEU A 469 -2.70 -7.35 20.38
N MET A 470 -2.10 -8.43 20.90
CA MET A 470 -2.82 -9.62 21.32
C MET A 470 -2.47 -10.07 22.73
N ASP A 471 -3.47 -10.49 23.51
CA ASP A 471 -3.25 -11.13 24.81
C ASP A 471 -2.39 -10.29 25.78
N ASN A 472 -2.54 -8.95 25.75
CA ASN A 472 -1.93 -8.05 26.74
C ASN A 472 -2.83 -7.95 27.98
N GLY A 473 -2.23 -7.62 29.12
CA GLY A 473 -2.87 -7.70 30.43
C GLY A 473 -3.94 -6.65 30.68
N ASP A 474 -3.81 -5.50 30.01
CA ASP A 474 -4.74 -4.37 30.08
C ASP A 474 -5.24 -4.01 28.67
N ASP A 475 -5.04 -2.81 28.14
CA ASP A 475 -5.53 -2.40 26.83
C ASP A 475 -4.64 -2.86 25.66
N GLY A 476 -5.25 -2.99 24.47
CA GLY A 476 -4.48 -3.04 23.24
C GLY A 476 -3.72 -1.73 22.99
N ILE A 477 -4.40 -0.59 23.15
CA ILE A 477 -3.81 0.75 23.04
C ILE A 477 -4.48 1.67 24.06
N GLU A 478 -3.73 2.17 25.05
CA GLU A 478 -4.18 3.22 25.95
C GLU A 478 -3.80 4.60 25.38
N ILE A 479 -4.72 5.57 25.41
CA ILE A 479 -4.47 6.91 24.91
C ILE A 479 -4.91 7.95 25.92
N ARG A 480 -3.94 8.60 26.54
CA ARG A 480 -4.17 9.60 27.58
C ARG A 480 -4.13 11.01 26.97
N LEU A 481 -5.26 11.69 27.02
CA LEU A 481 -5.45 13.01 26.42
C LEU A 481 -4.90 14.10 27.35
N HIS A 482 -3.63 13.99 27.74
CA HIS A 482 -2.97 14.96 28.60
C HIS A 482 -3.08 16.39 28.04
N PRO A 483 -3.28 17.41 28.89
CA PRO A 483 -3.19 18.81 28.52
C PRO A 483 -1.94 19.11 27.70
N TYR A 484 -2.12 19.69 26.52
CA TYR A 484 -1.03 20.06 25.62
C TYR A 484 -1.25 21.48 25.09
N GLY A 485 -0.27 22.36 25.34
CA GLY A 485 -0.34 23.79 25.01
C GLY A 485 0.31 24.18 23.68
N GLY A 486 0.69 23.23 22.84
CA GLY A 486 1.27 23.55 21.53
C GLY A 486 0.22 23.97 20.50
N THR A 487 0.68 24.45 19.36
CA THR A 487 -0.18 25.04 18.31
C THR A 487 -0.63 24.04 17.26
N ASP A 488 0.06 22.90 17.17
CA ASP A 488 -0.21 21.88 16.16
C ASP A 488 -1.28 20.92 16.67
N THR A 489 -2.12 20.41 15.77
CA THR A 489 -3.04 19.32 16.09
C THR A 489 -2.29 17.99 15.98
N LEU A 490 -2.35 17.17 17.03
CA LEU A 490 -1.76 15.84 17.04
C LEU A 490 -2.72 14.86 16.38
N ASP A 491 -2.26 14.16 15.35
CA ASP A 491 -3.05 13.14 14.67
C ASP A 491 -2.62 11.76 15.19
N ILE A 492 -3.59 10.98 15.67
CA ILE A 492 -3.41 9.59 16.08
C ILE A 492 -4.23 8.73 15.11
N VAL A 493 -3.55 7.86 14.38
CA VAL A 493 -4.17 6.97 13.38
C VAL A 493 -3.86 5.54 13.76
N VAL A 494 -4.89 4.74 13.98
CA VAL A 494 -4.78 3.30 14.25
C VAL A 494 -5.46 2.59 13.09
N ARG A 495 -4.72 1.83 12.28
CA ARG A 495 -5.29 1.21 11.10
C ARG A 495 -4.84 -0.19 10.73
N ASP A 496 -5.72 -0.98 10.15
CA ASP A 496 -5.41 -2.32 9.63
C ASP A 496 -4.75 -3.25 10.65
N ASN A 497 -5.01 -3.02 11.95
CA ASN A 497 -4.45 -3.83 13.02
C ASN A 497 -5.39 -5.00 13.38
N LEU A 498 -4.81 -6.05 13.94
CA LEU A 498 -5.54 -7.01 14.77
C LEU A 498 -5.31 -6.62 16.24
N ILE A 499 -6.39 -6.30 16.95
CA ILE A 499 -6.37 -5.99 18.38
C ILE A 499 -7.31 -6.96 19.08
N SER A 500 -6.76 -7.96 19.77
CA SER A 500 -7.58 -9.08 20.23
C SER A 500 -7.16 -9.71 21.54
N GLY A 501 -8.14 -10.11 22.34
CA GLY A 501 -7.90 -10.88 23.57
C GLY A 501 -7.18 -10.10 24.68
N ASN A 502 -7.14 -8.77 24.60
CA ASN A 502 -6.55 -7.94 25.65
C ASN A 502 -7.46 -7.92 26.91
N GLY A 503 -6.85 -7.69 28.06
CA GLY A 503 -7.46 -7.81 29.39
C GLY A 503 -8.46 -6.71 29.76
N GLU A 504 -8.42 -5.58 29.07
CA GLU A 504 -9.41 -4.49 29.11
C GLU A 504 -9.90 -4.18 27.69
N ASP A 505 -9.68 -2.96 27.18
CA ASP A 505 -10.20 -2.49 25.90
C ASP A 505 -9.30 -2.89 24.72
N GLY A 506 -9.87 -2.83 23.52
CA GLY A 506 -9.06 -2.78 22.32
C GLY A 506 -8.27 -1.46 22.24
N ILE A 507 -8.98 -0.34 22.40
CA ILE A 507 -8.41 1.01 22.39
C ILE A 507 -9.13 1.85 23.45
N GLN A 508 -8.42 2.39 24.43
CA GLN A 508 -8.99 3.27 25.45
C GLN A 508 -8.57 4.73 25.23
N LEU A 509 -9.52 5.67 25.35
CA LEU A 509 -9.27 7.11 25.29
C LEU A 509 -9.65 7.75 26.61
N ILE A 510 -8.71 8.44 27.26
CA ILE A 510 -8.87 8.97 28.60
C ILE A 510 -8.77 10.50 28.60
N GLY A 511 -9.90 11.17 28.83
CA GLY A 511 -10.00 12.62 28.88
C GLY A 511 -9.60 13.25 30.22
N TYR A 512 -9.13 14.50 30.17
CA TYR A 512 -8.64 15.29 31.34
C TYR A 512 -9.47 16.57 31.58
N ASP A 513 -10.80 16.49 31.41
CA ASP A 513 -11.76 17.59 31.63
C ASP A 513 -11.58 18.84 30.74
N GLU A 514 -10.79 18.75 29.67
CA GLU A 514 -10.63 19.78 28.65
C GLU A 514 -10.53 19.17 27.25
N GLU A 515 -10.97 19.94 26.24
CA GLU A 515 -10.77 19.55 24.83
C GLU A 515 -9.32 19.81 24.45
N THR A 516 -8.67 18.78 23.93
CA THR A 516 -7.30 18.84 23.45
C THR A 516 -7.26 18.90 21.93
N ALA A 517 -6.19 19.49 21.38
CA ALA A 517 -5.98 19.56 19.93
C ALA A 517 -5.50 18.21 19.37
N ARG A 518 -6.36 17.19 19.42
CA ARG A 518 -6.10 15.84 18.90
C ARG A 518 -7.18 15.41 17.91
N ASN A 519 -6.76 14.70 16.87
CA ASN A 519 -7.65 14.00 15.97
C ASN A 519 -7.38 12.50 16.04
N PHE A 520 -8.45 11.73 15.99
CA PHE A 520 -8.37 10.27 16.00
C PHE A 520 -8.99 9.71 14.73
N ARG A 521 -8.30 8.75 14.11
CA ARG A 521 -8.85 7.93 13.03
C ARG A 521 -8.53 6.47 13.28
N PHE A 522 -9.55 5.69 13.56
CA PHE A 522 -9.48 4.24 13.71
C PHE A 522 -10.14 3.61 12.49
N GLU A 523 -9.34 2.96 11.63
CA GLU A 523 -9.83 2.41 10.37
C GLU A 523 -9.27 1.04 10.00
N GLY A 524 -10.04 0.17 9.35
CA GLY A 524 -9.53 -1.12 8.90
C GLY A 524 -9.18 -2.10 10.03
N ASN A 525 -9.44 -1.78 11.30
CA ASN A 525 -9.00 -2.63 12.41
C ASN A 525 -9.99 -3.78 12.66
N ARG A 526 -9.44 -4.93 13.01
CA ARG A 526 -10.17 -6.07 13.58
C ARG A 526 -10.00 -6.02 15.08
N ILE A 527 -11.05 -5.67 15.80
CA ILE A 527 -11.05 -5.49 17.25
C ILE A 527 -11.92 -6.59 17.87
N VAL A 528 -11.27 -7.64 18.37
CA VAL A 528 -11.91 -8.95 18.55
C VAL A 528 -11.69 -9.52 19.95
N GLY A 529 -12.77 -9.79 20.67
CA GLY A 529 -12.73 -10.55 21.91
C GLY A 529 -11.90 -9.91 23.02
N ASN A 530 -11.75 -8.59 23.02
CA ASN A 530 -11.16 -7.87 24.16
C ASN A 530 -12.14 -7.94 25.35
N ALA A 531 -11.61 -7.98 26.56
CA ALA A 531 -12.39 -8.26 27.75
C ALA A 531 -13.44 -7.16 28.04
N MET A 532 -13.17 -5.92 27.66
CA MET A 532 -14.04 -4.76 27.84
C MET A 532 -14.49 -4.15 26.51
N ALA A 533 -14.32 -2.84 26.31
CA ALA A 533 -14.78 -2.17 25.10
C ALA A 533 -13.86 -2.47 23.90
N GLY A 534 -14.38 -2.43 22.68
CA GLY A 534 -13.53 -2.39 21.49
C GLY A 534 -12.81 -1.04 21.40
N VAL A 535 -13.56 0.05 21.55
CA VAL A 535 -13.07 1.42 21.75
C VAL A 535 -13.80 2.00 22.96
N GLY A 536 -13.09 2.23 24.06
CA GLY A 536 -13.61 2.77 25.32
C GLY A 536 -13.24 4.24 25.53
N LEU A 537 -14.17 5.06 26.02
CA LEU A 537 -13.94 6.48 26.28
C LEU A 537 -14.22 6.81 27.75
N MET A 538 -13.19 7.34 28.41
CA MET A 538 -13.13 7.69 29.83
C MET A 538 -12.88 9.18 30.02
N SER A 539 -13.24 9.71 31.18
CA SER A 539 -13.11 11.11 31.61
C SER A 539 -12.38 11.22 32.95
N GLY A 540 -12.02 12.45 33.34
CA GLY A 540 -11.45 12.73 34.65
C GLY A 540 -10.16 11.96 34.98
N ALA A 541 -9.35 11.63 33.96
CA ALA A 541 -8.15 10.81 34.09
C ALA A 541 -8.40 9.39 34.63
N ASN A 542 -9.60 8.85 34.42
CA ASN A 542 -9.94 7.50 34.86
C ASN A 542 -9.37 6.46 33.88
N THR A 543 -8.31 5.77 34.30
CA THR A 543 -7.62 4.69 33.55
C THR A 543 -8.26 3.31 33.77
N ARG A 544 -9.53 3.27 34.20
CA ARG A 544 -10.22 2.00 34.51
C ARG A 544 -11.55 2.02 33.80
N GLU A 545 -11.71 1.20 32.78
CA GLU A 545 -12.96 1.13 32.03
C GLU A 545 -14.10 0.72 32.98
N ASP A 546 -15.09 1.61 33.08
CA ASP A 546 -16.32 1.41 33.87
C ASP A 546 -17.58 1.59 33.00
N TYR A 547 -17.36 1.69 31.70
CA TYR A 547 -18.28 1.97 30.62
C TYR A 547 -19.02 3.30 30.81
N GLU A 548 -18.45 4.30 31.48
CA GLU A 548 -19.13 5.60 31.65
C GLU A 548 -19.52 6.26 30.33
N ALA A 549 -18.85 5.87 29.24
CA ALA A 549 -19.09 6.37 27.89
C ALA A 549 -18.93 7.89 27.85
N ALA A 550 -17.73 8.34 28.24
CA ALA A 550 -17.42 9.75 28.43
C ALA A 550 -17.73 10.56 27.16
N PRO A 551 -18.37 11.74 27.28
CA PRO A 551 -18.73 12.57 26.14
C PRO A 551 -17.51 13.41 25.68
N LEU A 552 -16.39 12.75 25.35
CA LEU A 552 -15.17 13.42 24.94
C LEU A 552 -15.43 14.34 23.73
N PRO A 553 -14.98 15.61 23.78
CA PRO A 553 -15.24 16.59 22.73
C PRO A 553 -14.34 16.42 21.50
N GLU A 554 -13.25 15.65 21.58
CA GLU A 554 -12.30 15.42 20.50
C GLU A 554 -12.96 14.82 19.26
N ARG A 555 -12.39 15.13 18.09
CA ARG A 555 -12.89 14.62 16.82
C ARG A 555 -12.37 13.21 16.58
N ILE A 556 -13.27 12.24 16.56
CA ILE A 556 -12.93 10.82 16.40
C ILE A 556 -13.65 10.26 15.17
N LEU A 557 -12.91 9.59 14.29
CA LEU A 557 -13.45 8.82 13.17
C LEU A 557 -13.21 7.34 13.45
N ILE A 558 -14.28 6.55 13.49
CA ILE A 558 -14.22 5.10 13.61
C ILE A 558 -14.90 4.54 12.37
N VAL A 559 -14.10 4.13 11.39
CA VAL A 559 -14.62 3.78 10.06
C VAL A 559 -14.03 2.51 9.49
N HIS A 560 -14.82 1.67 8.81
CA HIS A 560 -14.30 0.43 8.23
C HIS A 560 -13.59 -0.48 9.25
N ASN A 561 -14.12 -0.65 10.46
CA ASN A 561 -13.58 -1.61 11.42
C ASN A 561 -14.52 -2.79 11.58
N THR A 562 -13.98 -3.95 11.91
CA THR A 562 -14.74 -5.14 12.31
C THR A 562 -14.58 -5.35 13.81
N PHE A 563 -15.68 -5.20 14.55
CA PHE A 563 -15.74 -5.48 15.98
C PHE A 563 -16.45 -6.82 16.20
N VAL A 564 -15.86 -7.69 17.00
CA VAL A 564 -16.43 -9.02 17.31
C VAL A 564 -16.26 -9.34 18.79
N ASP A 565 -17.32 -9.76 19.48
CA ASP A 565 -17.26 -10.36 20.84
C ASP A 565 -16.56 -9.52 21.95
N ASN A 566 -16.43 -8.21 21.75
CA ASN A 566 -16.07 -7.29 22.84
C ASN A 566 -17.28 -7.11 23.79
N GLU A 567 -17.08 -6.72 25.05
CA GLU A 567 -18.20 -6.50 25.98
C GLU A 567 -19.11 -5.37 25.49
N HIS A 568 -18.48 -4.24 25.15
CA HIS A 568 -19.07 -3.19 24.33
C HIS A 568 -18.22 -3.04 23.06
N HIS A 569 -18.79 -2.65 21.91
CA HIS A 569 -17.92 -2.34 20.78
C HIS A 569 -17.36 -0.93 20.86
N ILE A 570 -18.22 0.09 21.05
CA ILE A 570 -17.80 1.49 21.12
C ILE A 570 -18.57 2.20 22.24
N THR A 571 -17.86 2.81 23.18
CA THR A 571 -18.44 3.64 24.24
C THR A 571 -18.05 5.12 24.04
N GLY A 572 -18.96 6.03 24.39
CA GLY A 572 -18.73 7.47 24.52
C GLY A 572 -18.61 8.30 23.24
N GLY A 573 -18.32 9.59 23.48
CA GLY A 573 -17.94 10.59 22.49
C GLY A 573 -19.04 11.58 22.09
N ALA A 574 -18.71 12.87 22.12
CA ALA A 574 -19.60 13.97 21.75
C ALA A 574 -19.38 14.51 20.32
N ARG A 575 -18.30 14.07 19.66
CA ARG A 575 -17.94 14.45 18.29
C ARG A 575 -17.27 13.26 17.56
N VAL A 576 -18.04 12.19 17.39
CA VAL A 576 -17.59 10.93 16.77
C VAL A 576 -18.35 10.64 15.49
N LEU A 577 -17.65 10.28 14.42
CA LEU A 577 -18.22 9.68 13.22
C LEU A 577 -17.99 8.17 13.25
N ILE A 578 -19.06 7.39 13.31
CA ILE A 578 -19.03 5.92 13.26
C ILE A 578 -19.70 5.47 11.97
N ALA A 579 -18.91 5.04 10.98
CA ALA A 579 -19.45 4.65 9.69
C ALA A 579 -18.71 3.50 8.99
N ASN A 580 -19.44 2.70 8.23
CA ASN A 580 -18.93 1.55 7.49
C ASN A 580 -18.31 0.45 8.37
N ASN A 581 -18.69 0.35 9.64
CA ASN A 581 -18.20 -0.70 10.53
C ASN A 581 -19.10 -1.94 10.52
N LEU A 582 -18.50 -3.08 10.84
CA LEU A 582 -19.18 -4.33 11.13
C LEU A 582 -19.15 -4.56 12.65
N LEU A 583 -20.32 -4.74 13.25
CA LEU A 583 -20.54 -4.79 14.70
C LEU A 583 -21.20 -6.13 15.04
N VAL A 584 -20.43 -7.13 15.48
CA VAL A 584 -20.90 -8.51 15.60
C VAL A 584 -20.78 -8.99 17.04
N ASP A 585 -21.91 -9.44 17.58
CA ASP A 585 -21.97 -10.17 18.86
C ASP A 585 -21.32 -9.44 20.04
N ALA A 586 -21.56 -8.14 20.20
CA ALA A 586 -21.21 -7.46 21.45
C ALA A 586 -21.86 -8.18 22.65
N ARG A 587 -21.08 -8.51 23.69
CA ARG A 587 -21.59 -9.30 24.82
C ARG A 587 -22.64 -8.54 25.65
N GLN A 588 -22.62 -7.21 25.63
CA GLN A 588 -23.65 -6.36 26.24
C GLN A 588 -24.30 -5.38 25.26
N MET A 589 -23.51 -4.55 24.56
CA MET A 589 -24.05 -3.51 23.69
C MET A 589 -23.02 -3.05 22.65
N ALA A 590 -23.42 -2.99 21.38
CA ALA A 590 -22.52 -2.53 20.33
C ALA A 590 -22.11 -1.06 20.52
N LEU A 591 -23.08 -0.15 20.68
CA LEU A 591 -22.82 1.29 20.77
C LEU A 591 -23.47 1.90 22.03
N LYS A 592 -22.68 2.61 22.84
CA LYS A 592 -23.15 3.28 24.06
C LYS A 592 -22.66 4.73 24.12
N GLY A 593 -23.55 5.69 24.31
CA GLY A 593 -23.17 7.04 24.73
C GLY A 593 -22.62 7.98 23.65
N GLN A 594 -22.91 7.72 22.37
CA GLN A 594 -22.65 8.70 21.31
C GLN A 594 -23.64 9.87 21.41
N VAL A 595 -23.13 11.06 21.71
CA VAL A 595 -23.94 12.26 22.00
C VAL A 595 -23.48 13.48 21.21
N GLY A 596 -24.10 14.65 21.47
CA GLY A 596 -23.66 15.93 20.92
C GLY A 596 -23.80 16.00 19.40
N THR A 597 -22.66 16.11 18.72
CA THR A 597 -22.56 16.19 17.25
C THR A 597 -22.15 14.88 16.60
N SER A 598 -22.05 13.79 17.37
CA SER A 598 -21.71 12.47 16.84
C SER A 598 -22.72 12.00 15.77
N LEU A 599 -22.21 11.28 14.76
CA LEU A 599 -22.98 10.70 13.67
C LEU A 599 -22.67 9.21 13.57
N VAL A 600 -23.70 8.38 13.72
CA VAL A 600 -23.64 6.92 13.48
C VAL A 600 -24.41 6.63 12.20
N THR A 601 -23.76 6.06 11.18
CA THR A 601 -24.41 5.79 9.89
C THR A 601 -23.73 4.65 9.14
N ARG A 602 -24.49 3.83 8.40
CA ARG A 602 -23.96 2.69 7.62
C ARG A 602 -23.03 1.77 8.43
N ASN A 603 -23.47 1.34 9.60
CA ASN A 603 -22.84 0.22 10.30
C ASN A 603 -23.79 -0.98 10.22
N LEU A 604 -23.25 -2.19 10.16
CA LEU A 604 -24.04 -3.42 10.19
C LEU A 604 -23.90 -4.09 11.56
N GLU A 605 -25.02 -4.19 12.27
CA GLU A 605 -25.10 -4.84 13.58
C GLU A 605 -25.66 -6.27 13.44
N TRP A 606 -25.07 -7.21 14.16
CA TRP A 606 -25.51 -8.61 14.23
C TRP A 606 -25.66 -9.06 15.68
N ASP A 607 -26.91 -9.32 16.10
CA ASP A 607 -27.26 -9.69 17.47
C ASP A 607 -27.60 -11.21 17.58
N GLY A 608 -26.70 -12.03 18.12
CA GLY A 608 -27.03 -13.27 18.84
C GLY A 608 -26.67 -14.63 18.20
N PRO A 609 -26.74 -15.73 18.98
CA PRO A 609 -26.11 -17.03 18.67
C PRO A 609 -26.76 -17.86 17.53
N HIS A 610 -27.77 -17.31 16.86
CA HIS A 610 -28.44 -17.90 15.70
C HIS A 610 -28.73 -16.79 14.69
N GLY A 611 -27.65 -16.23 14.16
CA GLY A 611 -27.72 -15.06 13.31
C GLY A 611 -26.34 -14.54 12.97
N SER A 612 -25.34 -14.74 13.83
CA SER A 612 -23.94 -14.37 13.59
C SER A 612 -23.52 -14.73 12.16
N PRO A 613 -22.95 -13.78 11.39
CA PRO A 613 -22.39 -14.12 10.11
C PRO A 613 -21.28 -15.15 10.35
N ASP A 614 -21.20 -16.18 9.49
CA ASP A 614 -20.00 -17.00 9.40
C ASP A 614 -18.90 -16.10 8.82
N LEU A 615 -18.32 -15.23 9.66
CA LEU A 615 -17.11 -14.52 9.30
C LEU A 615 -16.04 -15.57 9.00
N ALA A 616 -15.20 -15.27 8.02
CA ALA A 616 -14.03 -16.07 7.77
C ALA A 616 -13.10 -16.06 9.01
N PRO A 617 -12.19 -17.03 9.16
CA PRO A 617 -11.30 -17.11 10.33
C PRO A 617 -10.43 -15.87 10.57
N ASP A 618 -10.23 -15.05 9.54
CA ASP A 618 -9.53 -13.75 9.57
C ASP A 618 -10.45 -12.58 9.97
N HIS A 619 -11.72 -12.87 10.29
CA HIS A 619 -12.81 -11.94 10.58
C HIS A 619 -13.30 -11.13 9.37
N GLY A 620 -13.03 -11.62 8.16
CA GLY A 620 -13.57 -11.07 6.93
C GLY A 620 -15.00 -11.52 6.61
N LEU A 621 -15.65 -10.80 5.69
CA LEU A 621 -16.99 -11.12 5.21
C LEU A 621 -16.99 -12.43 4.41
N PRO A 622 -17.99 -13.34 4.55
CA PRO A 622 -18.15 -14.50 3.68
C PRO A 622 -18.73 -14.16 2.29
N SER A 623 -18.66 -15.11 1.35
CA SER A 623 -19.17 -14.93 -0.02
C SER A 623 -20.66 -14.67 -0.02
N GLY A 624 -21.12 -13.69 -0.81
CA GLY A 624 -22.53 -13.31 -0.89
C GLY A 624 -23.07 -12.57 0.34
N SER A 625 -22.20 -12.10 1.24
CA SER A 625 -22.60 -11.23 2.35
C SER A 625 -23.26 -9.93 1.84
N GLN A 626 -24.31 -9.48 2.52
CA GLN A 626 -24.97 -8.20 2.23
C GLN A 626 -24.14 -6.98 2.67
N ALA A 627 -23.04 -7.22 3.36
CA ALA A 627 -22.08 -6.18 3.75
C ALA A 627 -21.09 -5.84 2.63
N ILE A 628 -21.04 -6.66 1.56
CA ILE A 628 -20.23 -6.39 0.38
C ILE A 628 -20.86 -5.23 -0.40
N ASP A 629 -20.05 -4.27 -0.87
CA ASP A 629 -20.48 -3.07 -1.60
C ASP A 629 -21.48 -2.15 -0.87
N ALA A 630 -21.68 -2.35 0.44
CA ALA A 630 -22.76 -1.72 1.20
C ALA A 630 -22.36 -0.43 1.93
N GLY A 631 -21.07 -0.11 1.93
CA GLY A 631 -20.47 1.05 2.57
C GLY A 631 -20.68 2.37 1.82
N LEU A 632 -20.40 3.47 2.52
CA LEU A 632 -20.39 4.81 1.97
C LEU A 632 -19.00 5.17 1.44
N TRP A 633 -18.92 5.63 0.19
CA TRP A 633 -17.73 6.32 -0.34
C TRP A 633 -17.38 7.59 0.45
N GLN A 634 -18.40 8.35 0.81
CA GLN A 634 -18.27 9.62 1.51
C GLN A 634 -19.51 9.93 2.35
N VAL A 635 -19.33 10.79 3.35
CA VAL A 635 -20.41 11.26 4.23
C VAL A 635 -20.25 12.75 4.54
N GLU A 636 -21.35 13.49 4.61
CA GLU A 636 -21.34 14.86 5.12
C GLU A 636 -21.47 14.85 6.64
N TRP A 637 -20.51 15.46 7.33
CA TRP A 637 -20.51 15.59 8.78
C TRP A 637 -19.78 16.86 9.21
N LEU A 638 -20.35 17.60 10.18
CA LEU A 638 -19.86 18.91 10.62
C LEU A 638 -19.66 19.93 9.48
N GLY A 639 -20.52 19.88 8.46
CA GLY A 639 -20.46 20.77 7.29
C GLY A 639 -19.28 20.50 6.36
N SER A 640 -18.62 19.35 6.48
CA SER A 640 -17.55 18.89 5.60
C SER A 640 -17.90 17.54 4.97
N ILE A 641 -17.44 17.30 3.74
CA ILE A 641 -17.53 15.98 3.09
C ILE A 641 -16.29 15.18 3.49
N TRP A 642 -16.53 14.00 4.04
CA TRP A 642 -15.51 13.06 4.49
C TRP A 642 -15.46 11.89 3.55
N LYS A 643 -14.33 11.68 2.87
CA LYS A 643 -14.06 10.45 2.12
C LYS A 643 -13.73 9.35 3.13
N LEU A 644 -14.45 8.23 3.07
CA LEU A 644 -14.30 7.16 4.05
C LEU A 644 -13.31 6.10 3.60
N ALA A 645 -13.23 5.86 2.29
CA ALA A 645 -12.24 5.01 1.66
C ALA A 645 -11.74 5.63 0.33
N PRO A 646 -10.46 5.44 -0.03
CA PRO A 646 -9.94 5.78 -1.35
C PRO A 646 -10.38 4.73 -2.39
N ALA A 647 -10.66 5.18 -3.62
CA ALA A 647 -11.10 4.29 -4.70
C ALA A 647 -10.12 3.16 -5.02
N ALA A 648 -8.82 3.38 -4.84
CA ALA A 648 -7.77 2.38 -4.97
C ALA A 648 -7.89 1.14 -4.07
N GLU A 649 -8.62 1.24 -2.97
CA GLU A 649 -8.72 0.16 -1.97
C GLU A 649 -10.06 -0.56 -2.02
N ILE A 650 -11.00 -0.08 -2.83
CA ILE A 650 -12.33 -0.66 -2.97
C ILE A 650 -12.31 -1.72 -4.07
N ARG A 651 -13.06 -2.80 -3.87
CA ARG A 651 -13.23 -3.89 -4.83
C ARG A 651 -14.74 -4.05 -5.00
N GLY A 652 -15.26 -3.84 -6.21
CA GLY A 652 -16.70 -3.81 -6.44
C GLY A 652 -17.28 -2.42 -6.75
N ALA A 653 -18.59 -2.31 -6.57
CA ALA A 653 -19.39 -1.11 -6.82
C ALA A 653 -19.32 -0.08 -5.67
N GLY A 654 -18.88 -0.48 -4.48
CA GLY A 654 -18.70 0.39 -3.34
C GLY A 654 -17.88 -0.26 -2.24
N PRO A 655 -17.50 0.50 -1.20
CA PRO A 655 -16.74 -0.07 -0.09
C PRO A 655 -17.51 -1.18 0.63
N ASP A 656 -16.83 -2.21 1.09
CA ASP A 656 -17.41 -3.17 2.03
C ASP A 656 -17.59 -2.53 3.42
N LEU A 657 -18.54 -3.07 4.20
CA LEU A 657 -18.62 -2.79 5.62
C LEU A 657 -17.63 -3.68 6.39
N GLY A 658 -16.91 -3.10 7.35
CA GLY A 658 -15.92 -3.80 8.14
C GLY A 658 -14.48 -3.50 7.74
N ALA A 659 -13.56 -4.25 8.33
CA ALA A 659 -12.10 -4.07 8.24
C ALA A 659 -11.48 -4.48 6.91
N THR A 660 -12.07 -5.47 6.24
CA THR A 660 -11.47 -6.13 5.08
C THR A 660 -12.38 -5.98 3.89
N GLU A 661 -11.83 -5.48 2.78
CA GLU A 661 -12.49 -5.55 1.49
C GLU A 661 -12.43 -7.00 0.97
N ARG A 662 -13.57 -7.56 0.55
CA ARG A 662 -13.64 -8.91 0.04
C ARG A 662 -13.24 -8.92 -1.44
N TRP A 663 -12.35 -9.85 -1.78
CA TRP A 663 -12.13 -10.29 -3.16
C TRP A 663 -13.40 -10.97 -3.66
N VAL A 664 -14.08 -10.37 -4.63
CA VAL A 664 -15.25 -11.00 -5.23
C VAL A 664 -14.77 -12.30 -5.87
N ASP A 665 -15.13 -13.44 -5.27
CA ASP A 665 -14.95 -14.72 -5.95
C ASP A 665 -15.73 -14.62 -7.26
N SER A 666 -15.03 -14.79 -8.39
CA SER A 666 -15.69 -15.15 -9.64
C SER A 666 -16.69 -16.26 -9.32
N ALA A 667 -17.99 -15.97 -9.47
CA ALA A 667 -19.05 -16.93 -9.20
C ALA A 667 -18.77 -18.24 -9.99
N PRO A 668 -19.11 -19.42 -9.45
CA PRO A 668 -18.73 -20.72 -10.02
C PRO A 668 -19.29 -20.98 -11.43
#